data_AF-A0AA89AQ63-F1
#
_entry.id   AF-A0AA89AQ63-F1
#
_cell.length_a   1.000
_cell.length_b   1.000
_cell.length_c   1.000
_cell.angle_alpha   90.00
_cell.angle_beta   90.00
_cell.angle_gamma   90.00
#
_symmetry.space_group_name_H-M   'P 1'
#
loop_
_entity.id
_entity.type
_entity.pdbx_description
1 polymer ?
#
loop_
_entity_poly.entity_id
_entity_poly.type
_entity_poly.pdbx_seq_one_letter_code
_entity_poly.pdbx_strand_id
1 'polypeptide(L)'
;MVSYAFFPSSNHYGSHYFVSILAAYPIAASLGSYLNHHHNCGHNIGHGATPLADSSSPRSISARTPTTTPTPTPTAAAAAAAASASASSPTATPSALDSFASDPIFSAFLSPDFDSTRFSSAALSSGSAATRAEQLQHAIRLLEKELRNQVLSRHPDLLRQLSFVAHADSALASLRSSVSTIHSSVLRLRHDLSVPHRLLRSQTLQLSNLHSASLLLQLTVRFLRLSKKLRDVMAPAESDPDKLDLSKAAQLHHEILTLCKENDLSGIAAVDDELKWVSEAGQKLRSEGMRVLERGLEGFNQAEVGAGLQVFYNLGELKVTVDGLISKYRNLGVKSVGAVLDMKAISAASGVGFGPGGIQRSGTPQIGGGGKAKDALWQRMGSCMDQLHSIVVAVWHLQRVLSKKRDPFTHVLLLDDVVQEGDQLLTDRVWEALVKSFASQMKSSFTASSFVKEIFTLGYPKLFSMIENLLERISRDTDVKGVLPAISLEGKDQMVAAIENFQTSFLAFCLSRLSDLVNNVYPMSSRGSVPSTEHISRIVARIQEEIEAVQTDARLTLLVLREISKALLLLAQRAEYQISTGPEARQVAGPATPAQIKNFTLCQQLQEIHTRVSSIMRGLPPIASEVLSASLGTIYGVACDSVTSLFQGMLDRLESCILQIHEQNFGAFGVDAAMDNNASPYMEELQKCITHFRREFLSRMLPTSANAVLAGTETICTRLVRTMASRVLMFFIRHASLVRPLSESGKLRMARDMAELELAVGQNLFPVEQLGPPYRALRALRPVIFLETSQLGASSLLQDLPLSVILHHLYSRGPEELQSPMQRNKLTPVQYSLWLDSQGEDQIWKGIKATLDDYAAKVRARGDKEFNPVYPLILRLGSSLSDNSPVPQRP
;
A
#
# COMPACT_ATOMS: atom_id res chain seq x y z
N MET A 1 -4.31 44.60 -23.09
CA MET A 1 -5.73 44.20 -22.92
C MET A 1 -6.00 43.02 -23.85
N VAL A 2 -7.03 42.21 -23.56
CA VAL A 2 -7.26 40.85 -24.11
C VAL A 2 -6.30 39.80 -23.54
N SER A 3 -6.77 39.10 -22.51
CA SER A 3 -6.21 37.82 -22.05
C SER A 3 -7.33 36.77 -22.14
N TYR A 4 -7.08 35.66 -22.82
CA TYR A 4 -7.96 34.48 -22.75
C TYR A 4 -7.55 33.63 -21.54
N ALA A 5 -8.51 33.32 -20.67
CA ALA A 5 -8.32 32.42 -19.54
C ALA A 5 -9.10 31.11 -19.79
N PHE A 6 -8.39 29.98 -19.76
CA PHE A 6 -8.99 28.65 -19.74
C PHE A 6 -9.12 28.16 -18.30
N PHE A 7 -10.31 27.68 -17.92
CA PHE A 7 -10.56 26.91 -16.70
C PHE A 7 -11.11 25.53 -17.11
N PRO A 8 -10.61 24.42 -16.56
CA PRO A 8 -11.23 23.11 -16.70
C PRO A 8 -12.33 22.89 -15.65
N SER A 9 -13.30 22.03 -15.99
CA SER A 9 -14.55 21.82 -15.26
C SER A 9 -14.39 20.91 -14.03
N SER A 10 -15.05 21.28 -12.93
CA SER A 10 -15.26 20.39 -11.78
C SER A 10 -16.60 19.68 -11.88
N ASN A 11 -16.63 18.35 -11.67
CA ASN A 11 -17.87 17.59 -11.67
C ASN A 11 -17.83 16.47 -10.61
N HIS A 12 -18.53 16.67 -9.49
CA HIS A 12 -19.43 15.70 -8.84
C HIS A 12 -19.82 16.14 -7.42
N TYR A 13 -21.13 16.32 -7.20
CA TYR A 13 -21.73 16.33 -5.88
C TYR A 13 -22.03 14.89 -5.43
N GLY A 14 -21.68 14.55 -4.20
CA GLY A 14 -22.00 13.27 -3.56
C GLY A 14 -22.26 13.49 -2.07
N SER A 15 -23.50 13.82 -1.72
CA SER A 15 -23.95 13.95 -0.32
C SER A 15 -24.36 12.59 0.22
N HIS A 16 -23.91 12.22 1.42
CA HIS A 16 -24.72 11.52 2.42
C HIS A 16 -24.05 11.62 3.79
N TYR A 17 -24.57 12.50 4.66
CA TYR A 17 -24.14 12.60 6.06
C TYR A 17 -24.99 11.68 6.96
N PHE A 18 -24.30 11.04 7.91
CA PHE A 18 -24.88 10.22 8.98
C PHE A 18 -25.61 11.08 10.03
N VAL A 19 -26.72 10.57 10.58
CA VAL A 19 -27.35 11.09 11.79
C VAL A 19 -27.73 9.93 12.72
N SER A 20 -26.93 9.76 13.78
CA SER A 20 -27.30 9.57 15.20
C SER A 20 -28.40 8.57 15.61
N ILE A 21 -28.10 7.63 16.55
CA ILE A 21 -28.49 7.72 17.99
C ILE A 21 -28.22 6.42 18.81
N LEU A 22 -27.77 6.65 20.05
CA LEU A 22 -27.67 5.82 21.27
C LEU A 22 -28.32 4.41 21.35
N ALA A 23 -27.61 3.48 22.00
CA ALA A 23 -28.12 2.74 23.19
C ALA A 23 -26.99 2.06 24.01
N ALA A 24 -27.20 1.96 25.32
CA ALA A 24 -26.23 1.66 26.38
C ALA A 24 -25.88 0.17 26.63
N TYR A 25 -24.75 -0.03 27.33
CA TYR A 25 -24.45 -1.16 28.24
C TYR A 25 -25.54 -1.30 29.36
N PRO A 26 -25.68 -2.42 30.13
CA PRO A 26 -24.55 -3.19 30.69
C PRO A 26 -24.70 -4.72 30.97
N ILE A 27 -23.53 -5.33 31.22
CA ILE A 27 -23.19 -6.33 32.28
C ILE A 27 -24.31 -7.24 32.84
N ALA A 28 -24.13 -8.56 32.69
CA ALA A 28 -24.43 -9.55 33.73
C ALA A 28 -23.63 -10.85 33.50
N ALA A 29 -23.11 -11.46 34.57
CA ALA A 29 -22.44 -12.76 34.54
C ALA A 29 -22.94 -13.66 35.67
N SER A 30 -23.00 -14.97 35.40
CA SER A 30 -22.95 -16.09 36.35
C SER A 30 -23.94 -16.10 37.55
N LEU A 31 -24.90 -17.04 37.55
CA LEU A 31 -24.97 -18.14 38.55
C LEU A 31 -26.24 -19.01 38.40
N GLY A 32 -26.06 -20.31 38.70
CA GLY A 32 -27.11 -21.28 39.02
C GLY A 32 -27.71 -22.04 37.83
N SER A 33 -28.09 -23.32 37.91
CA SER A 33 -27.78 -24.49 38.75
C SER A 33 -28.86 -25.55 38.45
N TYR A 34 -28.62 -26.81 38.86
CA TYR A 34 -29.57 -27.94 38.93
C TYR A 34 -29.99 -28.72 37.66
N LEU A 35 -29.78 -30.05 37.76
CA LEU A 35 -30.61 -31.22 37.36
C LEU A 35 -31.56 -31.10 36.14
N ASN A 36 -31.75 -32.09 35.26
CA ASN A 36 -31.89 -33.52 35.60
C ASN A 36 -31.86 -34.48 34.37
N HIS A 37 -31.55 -35.76 34.64
CA HIS A 37 -31.97 -37.02 34.01
C HIS A 37 -32.44 -37.21 32.53
N HIS A 38 -31.84 -38.27 31.94
CA HIS A 38 -32.41 -39.41 31.16
C HIS A 38 -33.08 -39.27 29.77
N HIS A 39 -32.67 -40.23 28.92
CA HIS A 39 -33.42 -40.96 27.87
C HIS A 39 -34.41 -40.21 26.95
N ASN A 40 -34.20 -40.33 25.64
CA ASN A 40 -34.91 -41.39 24.90
C ASN A 40 -34.22 -41.87 23.61
N CYS A 41 -34.67 -43.02 23.10
CA CYS A 41 -34.23 -43.69 21.87
C CYS A 41 -35.10 -43.30 20.65
N GLY A 42 -34.72 -43.78 19.45
CA GLY A 42 -35.50 -43.69 18.20
C GLY A 42 -34.72 -42.94 17.10
N HIS A 43 -33.87 -43.55 16.28
CA HIS A 43 -34.06 -44.74 15.44
C HIS A 43 -35.13 -44.55 14.35
N ASN A 44 -34.69 -44.27 13.12
CA ASN A 44 -35.23 -44.81 11.87
C ASN A 44 -34.12 -44.74 10.80
N ILE A 45 -33.70 -45.88 10.23
CA ILE A 45 -34.14 -46.44 8.93
C ILE A 45 -33.77 -45.51 7.76
N GLY A 46 -33.06 -45.94 6.71
CA GLY A 46 -32.52 -47.28 6.42
C GLY A 46 -32.64 -47.63 4.92
N HIS A 47 -31.74 -48.51 4.44
CA HIS A 47 -31.61 -49.02 3.06
C HIS A 47 -31.17 -48.01 1.98
N GLY A 48 -30.27 -48.35 1.04
CA GLY A 48 -29.42 -49.55 0.93
C GLY A 48 -29.16 -49.98 -0.52
N ALA A 49 -27.94 -50.43 -0.83
CA ALA A 49 -27.62 -51.35 -1.94
C ALA A 49 -26.18 -51.89 -1.80
N THR A 50 -26.04 -53.22 -1.91
CA THR A 50 -24.80 -54.00 -2.07
C THR A 50 -24.69 -54.42 -3.57
N PRO A 51 -23.88 -55.40 -4.06
CA PRO A 51 -22.85 -56.25 -3.42
C PRO A 51 -21.55 -56.47 -4.25
N LEU A 52 -20.64 -57.33 -3.73
CA LEU A 52 -19.76 -58.35 -4.39
C LEU A 52 -18.43 -58.51 -3.61
N ALA A 53 -17.75 -59.65 -3.50
CA ALA A 53 -18.11 -61.07 -3.26
C ALA A 53 -16.81 -61.88 -2.94
N ASP A 54 -16.95 -63.10 -2.38
CA ASP A 54 -15.91 -64.15 -2.14
C ASP A 54 -14.72 -63.81 -1.19
N SER A 55 -14.14 -64.69 -0.38
CA SER A 55 -14.45 -66.06 0.15
C SER A 55 -13.57 -66.28 1.43
N SER A 56 -13.51 -67.39 2.18
CA SER A 56 -14.04 -68.76 2.08
C SER A 56 -14.31 -69.39 3.48
N SER A 57 -14.63 -70.69 3.54
CA SER A 57 -14.71 -71.53 4.77
C SER A 57 -13.41 -72.36 4.96
N PRO A 58 -13.18 -73.26 5.97
CA PRO A 58 -14.17 -74.24 6.51
C PRO A 58 -14.04 -74.77 7.97
N ARG A 59 -14.97 -75.71 8.28
CA ARG A 59 -14.96 -76.82 9.26
C ARG A 59 -15.54 -76.65 10.68
N SER A 60 -16.52 -77.53 10.94
CA SER A 60 -17.13 -77.89 12.23
C SER A 60 -16.68 -79.28 12.71
N ILE A 61 -16.75 -79.55 14.02
CA ILE A 61 -17.03 -80.86 14.65
C ILE A 61 -17.83 -80.53 15.94
N SER A 62 -19.12 -80.90 16.10
CA SER A 62 -19.65 -82.11 16.77
C SER A 62 -18.99 -82.43 18.14
N ALA A 63 -19.66 -82.86 19.21
CA ALA A 63 -21.09 -83.03 19.56
C ALA A 63 -21.18 -82.89 21.12
N ARG A 64 -22.12 -83.41 21.94
CA ARG A 64 -23.29 -84.31 21.82
C ARG A 64 -24.17 -84.12 23.08
N THR A 65 -25.47 -84.43 23.02
CA THR A 65 -26.33 -84.68 24.21
C THR A 65 -26.29 -86.18 24.60
N PRO A 66 -26.82 -86.62 25.76
CA PRO A 66 -28.26 -87.00 25.81
C PRO A 66 -28.97 -86.96 27.21
N THR A 67 -30.32 -86.96 27.21
CA THR A 67 -31.29 -87.73 28.07
C THR A 67 -31.15 -87.79 29.63
N THR A 68 -32.18 -87.95 30.50
CA THR A 68 -33.65 -88.20 30.40
C THR A 68 -34.35 -87.96 31.76
N THR A 69 -35.58 -87.44 31.71
CA THR A 69 -36.86 -87.80 32.41
C THR A 69 -36.94 -89.02 33.38
N PRO A 70 -38.02 -89.23 34.20
CA PRO A 70 -39.36 -88.58 34.23
C PRO A 70 -39.99 -88.24 35.64
N THR A 71 -41.18 -87.62 35.59
CA THR A 71 -42.29 -87.46 36.58
C THR A 71 -42.93 -88.82 37.01
N PRO A 72 -43.90 -88.96 37.99
CA PRO A 72 -45.14 -88.14 38.14
C PRO A 72 -45.97 -88.07 39.49
N THR A 73 -46.94 -87.13 39.54
CA THR A 73 -48.30 -87.20 40.20
C THR A 73 -48.45 -87.34 41.75
N PRO A 74 -49.63 -87.04 42.38
CA PRO A 74 -50.97 -86.85 41.80
C PRO A 74 -51.79 -85.60 42.20
N THR A 75 -52.92 -85.47 41.51
CA THR A 75 -54.05 -84.53 41.69
C THR A 75 -55.04 -84.95 42.77
N ALA A 76 -55.75 -83.99 43.40
CA ALA A 76 -57.17 -84.11 43.72
C ALA A 76 -57.82 -82.75 44.08
N ALA A 77 -59.04 -82.52 43.63
CA ALA A 77 -59.96 -81.48 44.10
C ALA A 77 -61.37 -82.10 44.21
N ALA A 78 -62.09 -81.91 45.33
CA ALA A 78 -63.54 -82.18 45.47
C ALA A 78 -64.09 -81.77 46.86
N ALA A 79 -65.43 -81.60 46.95
CA ALA A 79 -66.28 -81.40 48.14
C ALA A 79 -66.07 -80.09 48.93
N ALA A 80 -66.99 -79.12 49.03
CA ALA A 80 -68.44 -79.02 48.77
C ALA A 80 -69.39 -79.66 49.82
N ALA A 81 -70.09 -78.77 50.53
CA ALA A 81 -71.40 -78.83 51.20
C ALA A 81 -72.07 -80.17 51.60
N ALA A 82 -72.55 -80.26 52.87
CA ALA A 82 -73.91 -80.75 53.20
C ALA A 82 -74.31 -80.54 54.70
N ALA A 83 -75.64 -80.49 54.92
CA ALA A 83 -76.38 -80.90 56.13
C ALA A 83 -76.38 -80.02 57.41
N SER A 84 -77.38 -79.15 57.47
CA SER A 84 -78.10 -78.69 58.68
C SER A 84 -79.07 -79.74 59.24
N ALA A 85 -79.29 -79.76 60.57
CA ALA A 85 -80.49 -80.21 61.33
C ALA A 85 -80.08 -80.70 62.75
N SER A 86 -80.91 -80.70 63.81
CA SER A 86 -82.07 -79.88 64.22
C SER A 86 -82.58 -80.41 65.59
N ALA A 87 -82.94 -79.53 66.54
CA ALA A 87 -83.88 -79.83 67.65
C ALA A 87 -83.45 -80.98 68.63
N SER A 88 -84.12 -81.32 69.73
CA SER A 88 -84.85 -80.56 70.77
C SER A 88 -85.05 -81.48 71.99
N SER A 89 -85.14 -80.94 73.20
CA SER A 89 -85.31 -81.69 74.45
C SER A 89 -86.59 -82.54 74.56
N PRO A 90 -86.55 -83.71 75.24
CA PRO A 90 -87.71 -84.22 75.96
C PRO A 90 -87.79 -83.66 77.38
N THR A 91 -89.01 -83.25 77.70
CA THR A 91 -89.63 -82.92 78.98
C THR A 91 -89.25 -83.80 80.19
N ALA A 92 -89.32 -83.20 81.38
CA ALA A 92 -89.23 -83.88 82.66
C ALA A 92 -90.48 -84.72 83.00
N THR A 93 -90.28 -85.75 83.83
CA THR A 93 -91.30 -86.54 84.53
C THR A 93 -90.92 -86.63 86.02
N PRO A 94 -91.87 -86.83 86.95
CA PRO A 94 -91.80 -86.24 88.29
C PRO A 94 -90.75 -86.88 89.21
N SER A 95 -90.12 -86.04 90.03
CA SER A 95 -89.06 -86.40 90.97
C SER A 95 -89.59 -87.15 92.20
N ALA A 96 -88.91 -88.24 92.57
CA ALA A 96 -89.24 -89.06 93.74
C ALA A 96 -89.28 -88.30 95.09
N LEU A 97 -88.70 -87.09 95.16
CA LEU A 97 -88.75 -86.22 96.33
C LEU A 97 -90.20 -85.93 96.79
N ASP A 98 -91.13 -85.75 95.85
CA ASP A 98 -92.54 -85.50 96.18
C ASP A 98 -93.20 -86.74 96.82
N SER A 99 -92.77 -87.95 96.44
CA SER A 99 -93.27 -89.20 97.02
C SER A 99 -92.71 -89.47 98.44
N PHE A 100 -91.51 -88.97 98.74
CA PHE A 100 -90.94 -89.05 100.09
C PHE A 100 -91.58 -88.08 101.07
N ALA A 101 -92.18 -86.98 100.60
CA ALA A 101 -92.89 -86.01 101.43
C ALA A 101 -94.22 -86.58 102.00
N SER A 102 -94.86 -87.52 101.31
CA SER A 102 -96.16 -88.10 101.70
C SER A 102 -96.10 -89.27 102.69
N ASP A 103 -94.91 -89.82 102.98
CA ASP A 103 -94.76 -91.00 103.84
C ASP A 103 -94.47 -90.59 105.30
N PRO A 104 -95.18 -91.12 106.32
CA PRO A 104 -94.98 -90.77 107.73
C PRO A 104 -93.60 -91.19 108.31
N ILE A 105 -92.81 -91.98 107.60
CA ILE A 105 -91.44 -92.36 107.97
C ILE A 105 -90.41 -91.48 107.24
N PHE A 106 -90.60 -91.20 105.95
CA PHE A 106 -89.64 -90.41 105.16
C PHE A 106 -89.80 -88.89 105.34
N SER A 107 -91.01 -88.40 105.61
CA SER A 107 -91.26 -87.00 105.97
C SER A 107 -90.45 -86.54 107.20
N ALA A 108 -90.11 -87.45 108.12
CA ALA A 108 -89.23 -87.15 109.25
C ALA A 108 -87.82 -86.70 108.81
N PHE A 109 -87.29 -87.24 107.70
CA PHE A 109 -85.99 -86.86 107.14
C PHE A 109 -86.04 -85.58 106.29
N LEU A 110 -87.25 -85.11 105.94
CA LEU A 110 -87.49 -83.85 105.24
C LEU A 110 -87.84 -82.70 106.21
N SER A 111 -88.00 -83.00 107.50
CA SER A 111 -88.16 -82.00 108.56
C SER A 111 -86.82 -81.36 108.94
N PRO A 112 -86.73 -80.03 109.07
CA PRO A 112 -85.47 -79.35 109.42
C PRO A 112 -84.99 -79.61 110.85
N ASP A 113 -85.89 -80.01 111.77
CA ASP A 113 -85.58 -80.28 113.19
C ASP A 113 -85.32 -81.78 113.48
N PHE A 114 -84.83 -82.54 112.49
CA PHE A 114 -84.59 -83.98 112.62
C PHE A 114 -83.43 -84.33 113.57
N ASP A 115 -83.75 -84.99 114.69
CA ASP A 115 -82.77 -85.52 115.65
C ASP A 115 -82.61 -87.05 115.52
N SER A 116 -81.44 -87.44 115.01
CA SER A 116 -81.03 -88.84 114.83
C SER A 116 -81.07 -89.67 116.12
N THR A 117 -80.87 -89.05 117.29
CA THR A 117 -80.83 -89.77 118.58
C THR A 117 -82.23 -90.11 119.09
N ARG A 118 -83.19 -89.19 118.93
CA ARG A 118 -84.61 -89.43 119.22
C ARG A 118 -85.24 -90.43 118.26
N PHE A 119 -84.93 -90.34 116.96
CA PHE A 119 -85.43 -91.33 115.99
C PHE A 119 -84.91 -92.74 116.29
N SER A 120 -83.61 -92.87 116.62
CA SER A 120 -82.99 -94.15 116.96
C SER A 120 -83.54 -94.75 118.26
N SER A 121 -83.72 -93.93 119.30
CA SER A 121 -84.27 -94.39 120.59
C SER A 121 -85.75 -94.78 120.50
N ALA A 122 -86.56 -94.08 119.71
CA ALA A 122 -87.95 -94.47 119.45
C ALA A 122 -88.08 -95.75 118.58
N ALA A 123 -87.14 -95.97 117.65
CA ALA A 123 -87.07 -97.21 116.86
C ALA A 123 -86.66 -98.43 117.70
N LEU A 124 -85.77 -98.23 118.69
CA LEU A 124 -85.34 -99.26 119.64
C LEU A 124 -86.43 -99.59 120.68
N SER A 125 -87.13 -98.59 121.23
CA SER A 125 -88.19 -98.82 122.22
C SER A 125 -89.47 -99.44 121.63
N SER A 126 -89.74 -99.22 120.34
CA SER A 126 -90.88 -99.83 119.62
C SER A 126 -90.60 -101.25 119.10
N GLY A 127 -89.40 -101.81 119.31
CA GLY A 127 -89.04 -103.15 118.84
C GLY A 127 -89.03 -103.31 117.31
N SER A 128 -88.99 -102.22 116.54
CA SER A 128 -89.23 -102.19 115.09
C SER A 128 -88.05 -101.69 114.25
N ALA A 129 -86.83 -101.75 114.81
CA ALA A 129 -85.63 -101.19 114.17
C ALA A 129 -85.28 -101.83 112.80
N ALA A 130 -85.53 -103.13 112.62
CA ALA A 130 -85.16 -103.85 111.40
C ALA A 130 -85.96 -103.41 110.16
N THR A 131 -87.29 -103.29 110.27
CA THR A 131 -88.16 -102.91 109.15
C THR A 131 -87.92 -101.47 108.66
N ARG A 132 -87.53 -100.55 109.55
CA ARG A 132 -87.18 -99.17 109.17
C ARG A 132 -85.86 -99.08 108.38
N ALA A 133 -84.91 -99.96 108.64
CA ALA A 133 -83.63 -99.98 107.92
C ALA A 133 -83.79 -100.41 106.46
N GLU A 134 -84.61 -101.44 106.20
CA GLU A 134 -84.88 -101.91 104.83
C GLU A 134 -85.57 -100.86 103.96
N GLN A 135 -86.51 -100.10 104.53
CA GLN A 135 -87.22 -99.01 103.85
C GLN A 135 -86.25 -97.90 103.40
N LEU A 136 -85.35 -97.44 104.28
CA LEU A 136 -84.30 -96.47 103.92
C LEU A 136 -83.39 -96.97 102.80
N GLN A 137 -83.03 -98.25 102.83
CA GLN A 137 -82.10 -98.82 101.86
C GLN A 137 -82.74 -99.05 100.48
N HIS A 138 -84.08 -99.13 100.40
CA HIS A 138 -84.83 -99.09 99.14
C HIS A 138 -84.84 -97.68 98.52
N ALA A 139 -85.07 -96.64 99.34
CA ALA A 139 -85.13 -95.24 98.90
C ALA A 139 -83.80 -94.76 98.27
N ILE A 140 -82.66 -95.12 98.86
CA ILE A 140 -81.32 -94.76 98.34
C ILE A 140 -81.07 -95.29 96.93
N ARG A 141 -81.45 -96.55 96.64
CA ARG A 141 -81.27 -97.17 95.32
C ARG A 141 -82.11 -96.50 94.22
N LEU A 142 -83.27 -95.94 94.60
CA LEU A 142 -84.17 -95.25 93.68
C LEU A 142 -83.55 -93.91 93.24
N LEU A 143 -82.86 -93.22 94.15
CA LEU A 143 -82.11 -91.98 93.91
C LEU A 143 -80.88 -92.18 93.00
N GLU A 144 -80.06 -93.21 93.23
CA GLU A 144 -78.88 -93.50 92.40
C GLU A 144 -79.23 -93.80 90.94
N LYS A 145 -80.36 -94.47 90.69
CA LYS A 145 -80.79 -94.86 89.34
C LYS A 145 -81.09 -93.63 88.46
N GLU A 146 -81.73 -92.62 89.02
CA GLU A 146 -82.18 -91.45 88.25
C GLU A 146 -81.04 -90.47 87.96
N LEU A 147 -80.10 -90.30 88.90
CA LEU A 147 -78.93 -89.44 88.73
C LEU A 147 -78.03 -89.94 87.57
N ARG A 148 -77.99 -91.26 87.34
CA ARG A 148 -77.23 -91.89 86.25
C ARG A 148 -77.84 -91.63 84.87
N ASN A 149 -79.17 -91.49 84.77
CA ASN A 149 -79.86 -91.22 83.50
C ASN A 149 -79.56 -89.82 82.96
N GLN A 150 -79.54 -88.79 83.82
CA GLN A 150 -79.24 -87.42 83.36
C GLN A 150 -77.83 -87.29 82.78
N VAL A 151 -76.81 -87.86 83.44
CA VAL A 151 -75.40 -87.71 83.02
C VAL A 151 -75.15 -88.30 81.62
N LEU A 152 -75.79 -89.42 81.28
CA LEU A 152 -75.64 -90.07 79.98
C LEU A 152 -76.26 -89.26 78.82
N SER A 153 -77.24 -88.39 79.10
CA SER A 153 -78.01 -87.69 78.05
C SER A 153 -77.28 -86.56 77.32
N ARG A 154 -76.21 -85.97 77.90
CA ARG A 154 -75.55 -84.74 77.38
C ARG A 154 -74.09 -84.91 76.93
N HIS A 155 -73.56 -86.13 76.91
CA HIS A 155 -72.16 -86.39 76.55
C HIS A 155 -71.79 -86.17 75.06
N PRO A 156 -72.66 -86.44 74.05
CA PRO A 156 -72.25 -86.40 72.64
C PRO A 156 -71.86 -85.01 72.09
N ASP A 157 -72.57 -83.95 72.47
CA ASP A 157 -72.41 -82.62 71.84
C ASP A 157 -71.06 -81.95 72.18
N LEU A 158 -70.54 -82.21 73.39
CA LEU A 158 -69.24 -81.70 73.86
C LEU A 158 -68.06 -82.23 73.05
N LEU A 159 -68.11 -83.48 72.60
CA LEU A 159 -67.03 -84.09 71.81
C LEU A 159 -66.93 -83.53 70.39
N ARG A 160 -68.06 -83.11 69.80
CA ARG A 160 -68.10 -82.61 68.41
C ARG A 160 -67.44 -81.24 68.25
N GLN A 161 -67.53 -80.35 69.23
CA GLN A 161 -66.91 -79.02 69.11
C GLN A 161 -65.37 -79.07 69.21
N LEU A 162 -64.84 -79.97 70.04
CA LEU A 162 -63.41 -80.20 70.22
C LEU A 162 -62.71 -80.65 68.92
N SER A 163 -63.39 -81.46 68.09
CA SER A 163 -62.78 -82.01 66.87
C SER A 163 -62.57 -80.96 65.76
N PHE A 164 -63.47 -79.99 65.59
CA PHE A 164 -63.35 -78.96 64.55
C PHE A 164 -62.16 -78.01 64.78
N VAL A 165 -61.90 -77.63 66.04
CA VAL A 165 -60.77 -76.76 66.39
C VAL A 165 -59.43 -77.44 66.06
N ALA A 166 -59.30 -78.74 66.36
CA ALA A 166 -58.09 -79.51 66.05
C ALA A 166 -57.78 -79.61 64.54
N HIS A 167 -58.81 -79.69 63.68
CA HIS A 167 -58.61 -79.75 62.23
C HIS A 167 -58.16 -78.39 61.65
N ALA A 168 -58.69 -77.28 62.15
CA ALA A 168 -58.29 -75.94 61.69
C ALA A 168 -56.82 -75.63 62.04
N ASP A 169 -56.37 -76.02 63.23
CA ASP A 169 -55.00 -75.79 63.70
C ASP A 169 -53.98 -76.60 62.87
N SER A 170 -54.33 -77.83 62.51
CA SER A 170 -53.55 -78.69 61.59
C SER A 170 -53.36 -78.06 60.20
N ALA A 171 -54.41 -77.47 59.62
CA ALA A 171 -54.33 -76.79 58.33
C ALA A 171 -53.41 -75.55 58.38
N LEU A 172 -53.48 -74.77 59.45
CA LEU A 172 -52.59 -73.61 59.68
C LEU A 172 -51.13 -74.04 59.87
N ALA A 173 -50.88 -75.17 60.54
CA ALA A 173 -49.52 -75.74 60.67
C ALA A 173 -48.94 -76.14 59.30
N SER A 174 -49.73 -76.79 58.43
CA SER A 174 -49.33 -77.15 57.07
C SER A 174 -48.99 -75.93 56.20
N LEU A 175 -49.80 -74.87 56.27
CA LEU A 175 -49.58 -73.65 55.50
C LEU A 175 -48.33 -72.89 55.99
N ARG A 176 -48.09 -72.83 57.30
CA ARG A 176 -46.84 -72.31 57.89
C ARG A 176 -45.61 -73.09 57.42
N SER A 177 -45.68 -74.42 57.38
CA SER A 177 -44.61 -75.29 56.87
C SER A 177 -44.31 -75.02 55.38
N SER A 178 -45.36 -74.87 54.56
CA SER A 178 -45.23 -74.58 53.13
C SER A 178 -44.57 -73.23 52.86
N VAL A 179 -44.95 -72.18 53.61
CA VAL A 179 -44.33 -70.84 53.52
C VAL A 179 -42.86 -70.88 53.94
N SER A 180 -42.52 -71.62 55.01
CA SER A 180 -41.12 -71.83 55.44
C SER A 180 -40.28 -72.52 54.36
N THR A 181 -40.86 -73.49 53.66
CA THR A 181 -40.21 -74.24 52.58
C THR A 181 -39.96 -73.36 51.34
N ILE A 182 -40.91 -72.49 50.97
CA ILE A 182 -40.72 -71.51 49.89
C ILE A 182 -39.66 -70.47 50.30
N HIS A 183 -39.73 -69.94 51.53
CA HIS A 183 -38.76 -68.95 52.01
C HIS A 183 -37.33 -69.48 52.00
N SER A 184 -37.11 -70.70 52.50
CA SER A 184 -35.79 -71.36 52.46
C SER A 184 -35.33 -71.67 51.03
N SER A 185 -36.23 -71.99 50.10
CA SER A 185 -35.91 -72.19 48.68
C SER A 185 -35.50 -70.89 47.99
N VAL A 186 -36.17 -69.77 48.26
CA VAL A 186 -35.81 -68.44 47.75
C VAL A 186 -34.50 -67.94 48.34
N LEU A 187 -34.25 -68.17 49.64
CA LEU A 187 -32.96 -67.86 50.25
C LEU A 187 -31.81 -68.69 49.66
N ARG A 188 -32.06 -69.97 49.37
CA ARG A 188 -31.10 -70.86 48.70
C ARG A 188 -30.81 -70.40 47.27
N LEU A 189 -31.84 -70.15 46.45
CA LEU A 189 -31.67 -69.65 45.09
C LEU A 189 -30.97 -68.27 45.06
N ARG A 190 -31.26 -67.39 46.03
CA ARG A 190 -30.52 -66.12 46.22
C ARG A 190 -29.05 -66.36 46.56
N HIS A 191 -28.75 -67.34 47.42
CA HIS A 191 -27.38 -67.73 47.74
C HIS A 191 -26.66 -68.26 46.49
N ASP A 192 -27.26 -69.26 45.84
CA ASP A 192 -26.76 -70.00 44.68
C ASP A 192 -26.56 -69.13 43.43
N LEU A 193 -27.29 -68.02 43.28
CA LEU A 193 -27.03 -67.02 42.24
C LEU A 193 -26.05 -65.92 42.69
N SER A 194 -26.08 -65.51 43.96
CA SER A 194 -25.22 -64.42 44.45
C SER A 194 -23.73 -64.78 44.44
N VAL A 195 -23.39 -66.06 44.68
CA VAL A 195 -22.00 -66.52 44.71
C VAL A 195 -21.39 -66.55 43.29
N PRO A 196 -22.00 -67.20 42.27
CA PRO A 196 -21.53 -67.11 40.87
C PRO A 196 -21.50 -65.68 40.33
N HIS A 197 -22.49 -64.84 40.64
CA HIS A 197 -22.47 -63.45 40.18
C HIS A 197 -21.30 -62.64 40.78
N ARG A 198 -20.98 -62.85 42.07
CA ARG A 198 -19.78 -62.25 42.69
C ARG A 198 -18.49 -62.76 42.04
N LEU A 199 -18.40 -64.06 41.78
CA LEU A 199 -17.24 -64.70 41.13
C LEU A 199 -17.05 -64.25 39.67
N LEU A 200 -18.13 -64.14 38.90
CA LEU A 200 -18.08 -63.67 37.52
C LEU A 200 -17.73 -62.18 37.47
N ARG A 201 -18.21 -61.37 38.43
CA ARG A 201 -17.79 -59.96 38.57
C ARG A 201 -16.32 -59.83 38.95
N SER A 202 -15.80 -60.65 39.87
CA SER A 202 -14.38 -60.61 40.23
C SER A 202 -13.48 -61.10 39.10
N GLN A 203 -13.86 -62.16 38.38
CA GLN A 203 -13.15 -62.64 37.19
C GLN A 203 -13.19 -61.62 36.04
N THR A 204 -14.32 -60.93 35.81
CA THR A 204 -14.40 -59.87 34.80
C THR A 204 -13.51 -58.68 35.15
N LEU A 205 -13.46 -58.28 36.43
CA LEU A 205 -12.51 -57.27 36.90
C LEU A 205 -11.06 -57.74 36.77
N GLN A 206 -10.76 -59.00 37.10
CA GLN A 206 -9.43 -59.58 36.94
C GLN A 206 -9.00 -59.62 35.47
N LEU A 207 -9.89 -60.00 34.55
CA LEU A 207 -9.64 -60.01 33.11
C LEU A 207 -9.41 -58.59 32.57
N SER A 208 -10.22 -57.62 32.98
CA SER A 208 -10.05 -56.20 32.64
C SER A 208 -8.69 -55.68 33.12
N ASN A 209 -8.35 -55.93 34.38
CA ASN A 209 -7.07 -55.52 34.96
C ASN A 209 -5.87 -56.20 34.27
N LEU A 210 -5.98 -57.48 33.91
CA LEU A 210 -4.96 -58.20 33.13
C LEU A 210 -4.80 -57.63 31.72
N HIS A 211 -5.90 -57.24 31.06
CA HIS A 211 -5.85 -56.62 29.74
C HIS A 211 -5.19 -55.25 29.79
N SER A 212 -5.61 -54.38 30.73
CA SER A 212 -4.97 -53.08 30.97
C SER A 212 -3.49 -53.20 31.33
N ALA A 213 -3.12 -54.15 32.19
CA ALA A 213 -1.72 -54.42 32.52
C ALA A 213 -0.92 -54.92 31.30
N SER A 214 -1.51 -55.77 30.45
CA SER A 214 -0.88 -56.23 29.21
C SER A 214 -0.66 -55.09 28.21
N LEU A 215 -1.64 -54.20 28.04
CA LEU A 215 -1.52 -53.02 27.19
C LEU A 215 -0.43 -52.07 27.71
N LEU A 216 -0.45 -51.71 28.99
CA LEU A 216 0.58 -50.88 29.61
C LEU A 216 1.98 -51.49 29.48
N LEU A 217 2.12 -52.81 29.64
CA LEU A 217 3.39 -53.51 29.43
C LEU A 217 3.86 -53.43 27.97
N GLN A 218 2.97 -53.67 27.01
CA GLN A 218 3.30 -53.60 25.57
C GLN A 218 3.70 -52.17 25.15
N LEU A 219 2.99 -51.16 25.65
CA LEU A 219 3.29 -49.75 25.42
C LEU A 219 4.63 -49.35 26.05
N THR A 220 4.89 -49.77 27.29
CA THR A 220 6.18 -49.56 27.97
C THR A 220 7.33 -50.22 27.20
N VAL A 221 7.15 -51.45 26.70
CA VAL A 221 8.15 -52.13 25.86
C VAL A 221 8.36 -51.41 24.52
N ARG A 222 7.31 -50.85 23.90
CA ARG A 222 7.43 -50.03 22.69
C ARG A 222 8.18 -48.73 22.97
N PHE A 223 7.85 -48.02 24.06
CA PHE A 223 8.55 -46.83 24.53
C PHE A 223 10.05 -47.09 24.73
N LEU A 224 10.42 -48.12 25.50
CA LEU A 224 11.83 -48.45 25.76
C LEU A 224 12.59 -48.84 24.48
N ARG A 225 11.94 -49.54 23.53
CA ARG A 225 12.54 -49.85 22.22
C ARG A 225 12.75 -48.60 21.36
N LEU A 226 11.84 -47.62 21.42
CA LEU A 226 11.99 -46.35 20.71
C LEU A 226 13.06 -45.46 21.37
N SER A 227 13.09 -45.35 22.70
CA SER A 227 14.16 -44.64 23.42
C SER A 227 15.54 -45.22 23.09
N LYS A 228 15.67 -46.56 23.10
CA LYS A 228 16.92 -47.21 22.67
C LYS A 228 17.30 -46.85 21.24
N LYS A 229 16.37 -46.91 20.28
CA LYS A 229 16.64 -46.49 18.88
C LYS A 229 17.07 -45.02 18.78
N LEU A 230 16.45 -44.12 19.56
CA LEU A 230 16.85 -42.72 19.63
C LEU A 230 18.28 -42.60 20.16
N ARG A 231 18.63 -43.34 21.22
CA ARG A 231 19.97 -43.40 21.80
C ARG A 231 21.01 -43.94 20.80
N ASP A 232 20.67 -45.00 20.06
CA ASP A 232 21.54 -45.57 19.01
C ASP A 232 21.78 -44.56 17.85
N VAL A 233 20.76 -43.76 17.47
CA VAL A 233 20.88 -42.70 16.45
C VAL A 233 21.61 -41.46 16.98
N MET A 234 21.58 -41.22 18.30
CA MET A 234 22.26 -40.09 18.94
C MET A 234 23.69 -40.38 19.40
N ALA A 235 24.10 -41.64 19.55
CA ALA A 235 25.46 -42.03 19.91
C ALA A 235 26.57 -41.44 19.00
N PRO A 236 26.38 -41.29 17.66
CA PRO A 236 27.35 -40.61 16.81
C PRO A 236 27.65 -39.16 17.23
N ALA A 237 26.70 -38.45 17.85
CA ALA A 237 26.83 -37.03 18.27
C ALA A 237 28.06 -36.78 19.16
N GLU A 238 28.46 -37.77 19.95
CA GLU A 238 29.55 -37.68 20.93
C GLU A 238 30.93 -37.83 20.28
N SER A 239 30.98 -38.23 19.01
CA SER A 239 32.23 -38.51 18.26
C SER A 239 32.38 -37.69 16.99
N ASP A 240 31.30 -37.42 16.26
CA ASP A 240 31.29 -36.63 15.03
C ASP A 240 29.89 -36.01 14.78
N PRO A 241 29.69 -34.71 15.07
CA PRO A 241 28.38 -34.08 14.98
C PRO A 241 27.84 -33.98 13.55
N ASP A 242 28.70 -33.93 12.53
CA ASP A 242 28.26 -33.84 11.12
C ASP A 242 27.77 -35.19 10.56
N LYS A 243 27.97 -36.31 11.28
CA LYS A 243 27.40 -37.63 10.94
C LYS A 243 26.01 -37.88 11.56
N LEU A 244 25.46 -36.94 12.32
CA LEU A 244 24.17 -37.12 12.98
C LEU A 244 22.99 -36.96 12.02
N ASP A 245 22.14 -37.97 11.89
CA ASP A 245 20.83 -37.85 11.23
C ASP A 245 19.82 -37.13 12.16
N LEU A 246 19.95 -35.80 12.21
CA LEU A 246 19.07 -34.91 12.98
C LEU A 246 17.59 -35.11 12.66
N SER A 247 17.26 -35.38 11.38
CA SER A 247 15.87 -35.54 10.93
C SER A 247 15.24 -36.82 11.47
N LYS A 248 15.98 -37.94 11.44
CA LYS A 248 15.53 -39.22 11.98
C LYS A 248 15.47 -39.23 13.51
N ALA A 249 16.43 -38.57 14.18
CA ALA A 249 16.41 -38.40 15.62
C ALA A 249 15.18 -37.58 16.09
N ALA A 250 14.87 -36.49 15.39
CA ALA A 250 13.66 -35.69 15.64
C ALA A 250 12.36 -36.51 15.48
N GLN A 251 12.26 -37.31 14.42
CA GLN A 251 11.09 -38.16 14.17
C GLN A 251 10.89 -39.21 15.28
N LEU A 252 11.96 -39.89 15.72
CA LEU A 252 11.91 -40.84 16.83
C LEU A 252 11.51 -40.17 18.16
N HIS A 253 12.07 -38.99 18.45
CA HIS A 253 11.71 -38.21 19.63
C HIS A 253 10.23 -37.80 19.62
N HIS A 254 9.69 -37.37 18.47
CA HIS A 254 8.26 -37.05 18.34
C HIS A 254 7.37 -38.29 18.53
N GLU A 255 7.71 -39.45 17.91
CA GLU A 255 6.95 -40.69 18.10
C GLU A 255 6.89 -41.11 19.58
N ILE A 256 8.01 -40.98 20.31
CA ILE A 256 8.08 -41.27 21.75
C ILE A 256 7.13 -40.37 22.54
N LEU A 257 7.17 -39.05 22.32
CA LEU A 257 6.32 -38.11 23.06
C LEU A 257 4.83 -38.27 22.73
N THR A 258 4.49 -38.57 21.48
CA THR A 258 3.10 -38.83 21.06
C THR A 258 2.59 -40.12 21.71
N LEU A 259 3.38 -41.19 21.72
CA LEU A 259 3.05 -42.44 22.40
C LEU A 259 2.82 -42.25 23.91
N CYS A 260 3.61 -41.40 24.58
CA CYS A 260 3.40 -41.05 25.98
C CYS A 260 2.10 -40.26 26.21
N LYS A 261 1.78 -39.30 25.33
CA LYS A 261 0.58 -38.45 25.44
C LYS A 261 -0.72 -39.20 25.18
N GLU A 262 -0.74 -40.09 24.19
CA GLU A 262 -1.95 -40.83 23.79
C GLU A 262 -2.37 -41.91 24.80
N ASN A 263 -1.43 -42.44 25.59
CA ASN A 263 -1.64 -43.63 26.42
C ASN A 263 -1.38 -43.41 27.92
N ASP A 264 -1.11 -42.16 28.34
CA ASP A 264 -0.78 -41.74 29.71
C ASP A 264 0.12 -42.72 30.47
N LEU A 265 1.37 -42.87 30.01
CA LEU A 265 2.37 -43.74 30.63
C LEU A 265 3.06 -43.13 31.87
N SER A 266 2.47 -42.08 32.45
CA SER A 266 3.06 -41.34 33.57
C SER A 266 3.02 -42.15 34.88
N GLY A 267 4.07 -42.05 35.71
CA GLY A 267 4.15 -42.75 37.00
C GLY A 267 4.67 -44.20 36.91
N ILE A 268 5.06 -44.67 35.72
CA ILE A 268 5.83 -45.91 35.57
C ILE A 268 7.32 -45.55 35.69
N ALA A 269 7.96 -45.91 36.80
CA ALA A 269 9.34 -45.50 37.10
C ALA A 269 10.35 -45.71 35.95
N ALA A 270 10.27 -46.84 35.23
CA ALA A 270 11.14 -47.13 34.08
C ALA A 270 10.88 -46.24 32.85
N VAL A 271 9.67 -45.68 32.71
CA VAL A 271 9.32 -44.66 31.71
C VAL A 271 9.79 -43.30 32.20
N ASP A 272 9.49 -42.93 33.45
CA ASP A 272 9.82 -41.63 34.03
C ASP A 272 11.33 -41.35 34.09
N ASP A 273 12.17 -42.38 34.33
CA ASP A 273 13.63 -42.25 34.33
C ASP A 273 14.21 -42.06 32.92
N GLU A 274 13.73 -42.81 31.92
CA GLU A 274 14.14 -42.62 30.52
C GLU A 274 13.57 -41.32 29.92
N LEU A 275 12.39 -40.87 30.36
CA LEU A 275 11.77 -39.63 29.88
C LEU A 275 12.61 -38.39 30.21
N LYS A 276 13.37 -38.40 31.31
CA LYS A 276 14.36 -37.35 31.63
C LYS A 276 15.42 -37.25 30.51
N TRP A 277 16.00 -38.38 30.13
CA TRP A 277 16.99 -38.44 29.05
C TRP A 277 16.38 -38.11 27.68
N VAL A 278 15.16 -38.57 27.38
CA VAL A 278 14.46 -38.21 26.13
C VAL A 278 14.21 -36.69 26.06
N SER A 279 13.91 -36.03 27.18
CA SER A 279 13.76 -34.57 27.25
C SER A 279 15.08 -33.84 26.99
N GLU A 280 16.19 -34.28 27.60
CA GLU A 280 17.53 -33.74 27.35
C GLU A 280 17.96 -33.93 25.88
N ALA A 281 17.70 -35.11 25.32
CA ALA A 281 17.90 -35.42 23.91
C ALA A 281 17.10 -34.47 23.01
N GLY A 282 15.83 -34.24 23.33
CA GLY A 282 14.97 -33.27 22.64
C GLY A 282 15.49 -31.83 22.72
N GLN A 283 16.09 -31.41 23.84
CA GLN A 283 16.73 -30.09 23.93
C GLN A 283 17.97 -30.00 23.04
N LYS A 284 18.84 -31.01 23.05
CA LYS A 284 20.03 -31.09 22.19
C LYS A 284 19.65 -31.06 20.70
N LEU A 285 18.60 -31.78 20.30
CA LEU A 285 18.10 -31.78 18.91
C LEU A 285 17.58 -30.40 18.48
N ARG A 286 16.89 -29.67 19.36
CA ARG A 286 16.44 -28.29 19.07
C ARG A 286 17.61 -27.32 18.96
N SER A 287 18.59 -27.38 19.87
CA SER A 287 19.77 -26.51 19.80
C SER A 287 20.60 -26.75 18.55
N GLU A 288 20.80 -28.01 18.16
CA GLU A 288 21.59 -28.37 17.00
C GLU A 288 20.84 -28.12 15.68
N GLY A 289 19.52 -28.42 15.64
CA GLY A 289 18.65 -28.06 14.53
C GLY A 289 18.60 -26.54 14.29
N MET A 290 18.56 -25.75 15.37
CA MET A 290 18.65 -24.28 15.28
C MET A 290 20.03 -23.84 14.78
N ARG A 291 21.13 -24.42 15.28
CA ARG A 291 22.50 -24.11 14.84
C ARG A 291 22.67 -24.34 13.33
N VAL A 292 22.19 -25.47 12.81
CA VAL A 292 22.22 -25.79 11.38
C VAL A 292 21.34 -24.82 10.57
N LEU A 293 20.15 -24.47 11.09
CA LEU A 293 19.25 -23.54 10.43
C LEU A 293 19.81 -22.11 10.37
N GLU A 294 20.37 -21.59 11.47
CA GLU A 294 20.99 -20.26 11.53
C GLU A 294 22.24 -20.19 10.63
N ARG A 295 23.14 -21.18 10.70
CA ARG A 295 24.31 -21.28 9.80
C ARG A 295 23.89 -21.34 8.32
N GLY A 296 22.83 -22.08 8.02
CA GLY A 296 22.25 -22.15 6.67
C GLY A 296 21.68 -20.82 6.19
N LEU A 297 21.04 -20.03 7.08
CA LEU A 297 20.48 -18.72 6.74
C LEU A 297 21.56 -17.64 6.59
N GLU A 298 22.62 -17.68 7.41
CA GLU A 298 23.76 -16.77 7.31
C GLU A 298 24.65 -17.06 6.09
N GLY A 299 24.84 -18.35 5.75
CA GLY A 299 25.59 -18.79 4.58
C GLY A 299 24.77 -18.90 3.29
N PHE A 300 23.46 -18.60 3.32
CA PHE A 300 22.50 -18.81 2.24
C PHE A 300 22.52 -20.23 1.63
N ASN A 301 22.81 -21.24 2.45
CA ASN A 301 22.92 -22.64 2.04
C ASN A 301 21.54 -23.33 2.10
N GLN A 302 20.91 -23.45 0.92
CA GLN A 302 19.60 -24.10 0.74
C GLN A 302 19.53 -25.54 1.30
N ALA A 303 20.64 -26.28 1.31
CA ALA A 303 20.66 -27.65 1.84
C ALA A 303 20.57 -27.66 3.38
N GLU A 304 21.32 -26.79 4.05
CA GLU A 304 21.31 -26.68 5.51
C GLU A 304 20.01 -26.09 6.05
N VAL A 305 19.48 -25.04 5.41
CA VAL A 305 18.15 -24.51 5.74
C VAL A 305 17.09 -25.59 5.55
N GLY A 306 17.15 -26.33 4.43
CA GLY A 306 16.24 -27.45 4.17
C GLY A 306 16.38 -28.62 5.15
N ALA A 307 17.56 -28.84 5.73
CA ALA A 307 17.79 -29.85 6.76
C ALA A 307 17.27 -29.37 8.13
N GLY A 308 17.63 -28.17 8.56
CA GLY A 308 17.17 -27.59 9.83
C GLY A 308 15.65 -27.49 9.91
N LEU A 309 14.98 -27.03 8.84
CA LEU A 309 13.52 -27.00 8.77
C LEU A 309 12.89 -28.41 8.86
N GLN A 310 13.55 -29.44 8.32
CA GLN A 310 13.07 -30.82 8.44
C GLN A 310 13.11 -31.32 9.88
N VAL A 311 14.11 -30.92 10.67
CA VAL A 311 14.19 -31.25 12.11
C VAL A 311 12.97 -30.69 12.85
N PHE A 312 12.65 -29.40 12.67
CA PHE A 312 11.52 -28.77 13.35
C PHE A 312 10.15 -29.24 12.85
N TYR A 313 10.03 -29.59 11.57
CA TYR A 313 8.84 -30.27 11.04
C TYR A 313 8.66 -31.65 11.70
N ASN A 314 9.71 -32.47 11.74
CA ASN A 314 9.67 -33.79 12.36
C ASN A 314 9.46 -33.75 13.89
N LEU A 315 9.79 -32.65 14.56
CA LEU A 315 9.46 -32.40 15.97
C LEU A 315 8.00 -31.95 16.19
N GLY A 316 7.30 -31.46 15.17
CA GLY A 316 5.98 -30.83 15.28
C GLY A 316 6.02 -29.37 15.76
N GLU A 317 7.14 -28.67 15.56
CA GLU A 317 7.41 -27.32 16.11
C GLU A 317 7.77 -26.28 15.02
N LEU A 318 7.59 -26.62 13.74
CA LEU A 318 7.98 -25.82 12.59
C LEU A 318 7.45 -24.38 12.66
N LYS A 319 6.12 -24.20 12.79
CA LYS A 319 5.48 -22.88 12.83
C LYS A 319 6.03 -21.98 13.93
N VAL A 320 6.12 -22.50 15.17
CA VAL A 320 6.64 -21.77 16.33
C VAL A 320 8.11 -21.34 16.11
N THR A 321 8.90 -22.20 15.47
CA THR A 321 10.31 -21.93 15.18
C THR A 321 10.47 -20.86 14.10
N VAL A 322 9.67 -20.94 13.02
CA VAL A 322 9.68 -19.92 11.95
C VAL A 322 9.18 -18.57 12.48
N ASP A 323 8.07 -18.52 13.21
CA ASP A 323 7.58 -17.27 13.83
C ASP A 323 8.60 -16.67 14.81
N GLY A 324 9.35 -17.51 15.54
CA GLY A 324 10.48 -17.11 16.38
C GLY A 324 11.63 -16.49 15.58
N LEU A 325 12.03 -17.09 14.46
CA LEU A 325 13.06 -16.56 13.57
C LEU A 325 12.62 -15.24 12.91
N ILE A 326 11.39 -15.16 12.41
CA ILE A 326 10.82 -13.93 11.85
C ILE A 326 10.80 -12.81 12.89
N SER A 327 10.44 -13.14 14.14
CA SER A 327 10.52 -12.20 15.27
C SER A 327 11.97 -11.78 15.58
N LYS A 328 12.95 -12.70 15.54
CA LYS A 328 14.38 -12.41 15.71
C LYS A 328 14.89 -11.44 14.64
N TYR A 329 14.66 -11.73 13.36
CA TYR A 329 15.10 -10.90 12.23
C TYR A 329 14.42 -9.53 12.19
N ARG A 330 13.11 -9.47 12.44
CA ARG A 330 12.36 -8.21 12.61
C ARG A 330 12.97 -7.34 13.71
N ASN A 331 13.19 -7.92 14.89
CA ASN A 331 13.76 -7.20 16.02
C ASN A 331 15.22 -6.75 15.78
N LEU A 332 16.01 -7.55 15.04
CA LEU A 332 17.38 -7.20 14.67
C LEU A 332 17.41 -5.96 13.76
N GLY A 333 16.58 -5.93 12.72
CA GLY A 333 16.54 -4.81 11.78
C GLY A 333 15.93 -3.53 12.37
N VAL A 334 14.87 -3.64 13.20
CA VAL A 334 14.33 -2.50 13.96
C VAL A 334 15.39 -1.91 14.90
N LYS A 335 16.17 -2.76 15.60
CA LYS A 335 17.30 -2.32 16.43
C LYS A 335 18.41 -1.67 15.60
N SER A 336 18.74 -2.22 14.43
CA SER A 336 19.72 -1.65 13.51
C SER A 336 19.34 -0.21 13.11
N VAL A 337 18.11 -0.03 12.60
CA VAL A 337 17.55 1.27 12.21
C VAL A 337 17.58 2.27 13.37
N GLY A 338 17.09 1.87 14.56
CA GLY A 338 17.11 2.73 15.74
C GLY A 338 18.53 3.10 16.19
N ALA A 339 19.50 2.19 16.05
CA ALA A 339 20.89 2.44 16.42
C ALA A 339 21.62 3.41 15.47
N VAL A 340 21.23 3.56 14.20
CA VAL A 340 21.93 4.48 13.27
C VAL A 340 21.95 5.90 13.79
N LEU A 341 20.81 6.36 14.31
CA LEU A 341 20.54 7.76 14.63
C LEU A 341 20.54 8.06 16.14
N ASP A 342 21.07 7.14 16.97
CA ASP A 342 21.36 7.40 18.38
C ASP A 342 22.56 8.35 18.55
N MET A 343 22.25 9.57 18.97
CA MET A 343 23.21 10.65 19.23
C MET A 343 24.27 10.32 20.29
N LYS A 344 23.95 9.50 21.29
CA LYS A 344 24.94 9.08 22.30
C LYS A 344 26.00 8.20 21.65
N ALA A 345 25.56 7.24 20.84
CA ALA A 345 26.45 6.33 20.12
C ALA A 345 27.24 7.02 18.99
N ILE A 346 26.68 8.02 18.30
CA ILE A 346 27.42 8.85 17.32
C ILE A 346 28.52 9.67 18.02
N SER A 347 28.22 10.28 19.17
CA SER A 347 29.18 11.08 19.94
C SER A 347 30.31 10.22 20.50
N ALA A 348 30.00 9.03 21.04
CA ALA A 348 30.99 8.07 21.54
C ALA A 348 31.90 7.52 20.43
N ALA A 349 31.33 7.16 19.27
CA ALA A 349 32.09 6.66 18.12
C ALA A 349 33.04 7.72 17.50
N SER A 350 32.80 9.01 17.76
CA SER A 350 33.63 10.11 17.25
C SER A 350 34.97 10.28 17.99
N GLY A 351 35.21 9.52 19.08
CA GLY A 351 36.45 9.54 19.84
C GLY A 351 36.70 10.84 20.63
N VAL A 352 35.66 11.66 20.82
CA VAL A 352 35.76 12.92 21.59
C VAL A 352 35.66 12.57 23.07
N GLY A 353 36.80 12.40 23.72
CA GLY A 353 36.88 12.16 25.16
C GLY A 353 36.27 13.32 25.95
N PHE A 354 35.35 13.01 26.85
CA PHE A 354 34.75 13.98 27.75
C PHE A 354 35.77 14.42 28.81
N GLY A 355 36.29 15.64 28.68
CA GLY A 355 37.01 16.32 29.76
C GLY A 355 36.06 16.64 30.93
N PRO A 356 36.42 16.38 32.20
CA PRO A 356 35.56 16.72 33.33
C PRO A 356 35.42 18.25 33.49
N GLY A 357 34.19 18.77 33.48
CA GLY A 357 33.89 20.17 33.88
C GLY A 357 33.09 21.03 32.90
N GLY A 358 32.77 20.56 31.69
CA GLY A 358 31.98 21.33 30.71
C GLY A 358 30.46 21.30 30.98
N ILE A 359 29.85 22.45 31.26
CA ILE A 359 28.39 22.59 31.45
C ILE A 359 27.64 22.24 30.15
N GLN A 360 26.73 21.28 30.24
CA GLN A 360 26.04 20.69 29.09
C GLN A 360 24.92 21.58 28.54
N ARG A 361 24.97 21.89 27.23
CA ARG A 361 23.75 22.03 26.42
C ARG A 361 23.58 20.76 25.58
N SER A 362 22.54 19.99 25.89
CA SER A 362 22.19 18.78 25.14
C SER A 362 21.86 19.10 23.68
N GLY A 363 22.41 18.33 22.74
CA GLY A 363 21.92 18.26 21.35
C GLY A 363 22.90 18.64 20.23
N THR A 364 24.08 19.20 20.51
CA THR A 364 25.06 19.56 19.45
C THR A 364 26.48 19.10 19.79
N PRO A 365 27.22 18.48 18.84
CA PRO A 365 28.64 18.19 19.05
C PRO A 365 29.45 19.49 19.09
N GLN A 366 30.47 19.56 19.95
CA GLN A 366 31.34 20.73 20.06
C GLN A 366 32.04 21.07 18.74
N ILE A 367 32.32 22.36 18.55
CA ILE A 367 32.69 23.03 17.28
C ILE A 367 33.97 22.48 16.59
N GLY A 368 34.77 21.63 17.25
CA GLY A 368 35.89 20.90 16.64
C GLY A 368 35.61 19.47 16.16
N GLY A 369 34.46 18.87 16.51
CA GLY A 369 34.17 17.44 16.29
C GLY A 369 33.25 17.12 15.11
N GLY A 370 32.63 18.14 14.48
CA GLY A 370 31.53 17.96 13.51
C GLY A 370 31.87 17.09 12.28
N GLY A 371 33.10 17.18 11.76
CA GLY A 371 33.54 16.38 10.62
C GLY A 371 33.57 14.87 10.93
N LYS A 372 34.22 14.48 12.03
CA LYS A 372 34.29 13.07 12.47
C LYS A 372 32.90 12.51 12.80
N ALA A 373 32.03 13.33 13.41
CA ALA A 373 30.64 12.94 13.69
C ALA A 373 29.81 12.74 12.41
N LYS A 374 30.01 13.59 11.38
CA LYS A 374 29.40 13.43 10.05
C LYS A 374 29.85 12.12 9.40
N ASP A 375 31.13 11.81 9.41
CA ASP A 375 31.65 10.59 8.78
C ASP A 375 31.18 9.33 9.53
N ALA A 376 31.19 9.35 10.86
CA ALA A 376 30.62 8.29 11.68
C ALA A 376 29.12 8.06 11.41
N LEU A 377 28.33 9.12 11.21
CA LEU A 377 26.91 9.02 10.83
C LEU A 377 26.73 8.32 9.47
N TRP A 378 27.51 8.68 8.45
CA TRP A 378 27.44 8.02 7.14
C TRP A 378 27.89 6.55 7.18
N GLN A 379 28.93 6.23 7.95
CA GLN A 379 29.39 4.84 8.13
C GLN A 379 28.32 3.98 8.82
N ARG A 380 27.68 4.50 9.89
CA ARG A 380 26.55 3.81 10.56
C ARG A 380 25.36 3.60 9.63
N MET A 381 25.04 4.61 8.79
CA MET A 381 23.98 4.47 7.79
C MET A 381 24.31 3.37 6.77
N GLY A 382 25.56 3.31 6.28
CA GLY A 382 26.02 2.24 5.38
C GLY A 382 25.88 0.85 6.00
N SER A 383 26.42 0.67 7.22
CA SER A 383 26.32 -0.58 7.97
C SER A 383 24.86 -1.01 8.23
N CYS A 384 23.93 -0.07 8.40
CA CYS A 384 22.51 -0.38 8.50
C CYS A 384 21.92 -0.85 7.18
N MET A 385 22.25 -0.22 6.04
CA MET A 385 21.80 -0.69 4.73
C MET A 385 22.30 -2.12 4.45
N ASP A 386 23.55 -2.44 4.78
CA ASP A 386 24.07 -3.81 4.64
C ASP A 386 23.40 -4.82 5.59
N GLN A 387 23.09 -4.42 6.83
CA GLN A 387 22.33 -5.26 7.76
C GLN A 387 20.89 -5.48 7.29
N LEU A 388 20.20 -4.44 6.78
CA LEU A 388 18.85 -4.56 6.22
C LEU A 388 18.83 -5.47 4.98
N HIS A 389 19.83 -5.35 4.09
CA HIS A 389 20.02 -6.26 2.96
C HIS A 389 20.16 -7.72 3.43
N SER A 390 21.10 -7.98 4.33
CA SER A 390 21.33 -9.32 4.89
C SER A 390 20.08 -9.93 5.53
N ILE A 391 19.35 -9.14 6.34
CA ILE A 391 18.12 -9.57 7.01
C ILE A 391 17.01 -9.92 6.00
N VAL A 392 16.76 -9.06 5.02
CA VAL A 392 15.68 -9.27 4.04
C VAL A 392 16.00 -10.45 3.13
N VAL A 393 17.26 -10.60 2.68
CA VAL A 393 17.67 -11.76 1.86
C VAL A 393 17.62 -13.06 2.67
N ALA A 394 17.97 -13.06 3.96
CA ALA A 394 17.87 -14.26 4.81
C ALA A 394 16.41 -14.71 5.02
N VAL A 395 15.50 -13.78 5.29
CA VAL A 395 14.05 -14.06 5.43
C VAL A 395 13.44 -14.53 4.11
N TRP A 396 13.84 -13.94 2.99
CA TRP A 396 13.42 -14.42 1.68
C TRP A 396 13.99 -15.80 1.35
N HIS A 397 15.25 -16.08 1.71
CA HIS A 397 15.86 -17.39 1.53
C HIS A 397 15.10 -18.46 2.34
N LEU A 398 14.74 -18.17 3.58
CA LEU A 398 13.88 -19.01 4.42
C LEU A 398 12.53 -19.32 3.72
N GLN A 399 11.83 -18.28 3.25
CA GLN A 399 10.55 -18.41 2.54
C GLN A 399 10.69 -19.21 1.22
N ARG A 400 11.78 -18.99 0.48
CA ARG A 400 12.12 -19.74 -0.75
C ARG A 400 12.37 -21.22 -0.50
N VAL A 401 12.96 -21.59 0.64
CA VAL A 401 13.17 -23.01 0.97
C VAL A 401 11.87 -23.65 1.42
N LEU A 402 11.08 -22.97 2.27
CA LEU A 402 9.74 -23.41 2.69
C LEU A 402 8.80 -23.63 1.49
N SER A 403 8.81 -22.75 0.49
CA SER A 403 7.97 -22.87 -0.72
C SER A 403 8.41 -23.95 -1.72
N LYS A 404 9.57 -24.57 -1.51
CA LYS A 404 10.12 -25.63 -2.38
C LYS A 404 10.20 -26.99 -1.70
N LYS A 405 10.34 -27.02 -0.38
CA LYS A 405 10.36 -28.26 0.42
C LYS A 405 8.94 -28.80 0.59
N ARG A 406 8.76 -30.07 0.24
CA ARG A 406 7.55 -30.86 0.50
C ARG A 406 7.86 -31.97 1.48
N ASP A 407 6.88 -32.36 2.27
CA ASP A 407 6.97 -33.57 3.08
C ASP A 407 7.04 -34.82 2.17
N PRO A 408 7.95 -35.79 2.44
CA PRO A 408 8.09 -36.99 1.61
C PRO A 408 6.87 -37.91 1.56
N PHE A 409 5.95 -37.84 2.53
CA PHE A 409 4.83 -38.80 2.66
C PHE A 409 3.46 -38.19 2.32
N THR A 410 3.19 -36.97 2.78
CA THR A 410 1.94 -36.23 2.55
C THR A 410 2.00 -35.31 1.33
N HIS A 411 3.20 -35.02 0.81
CA HIS A 411 3.48 -34.08 -0.28
C HIS A 411 3.04 -32.62 -0.06
N VAL A 412 2.58 -32.27 1.14
CA VAL A 412 2.25 -30.90 1.54
C VAL A 412 3.52 -30.04 1.57
N LEU A 413 3.42 -28.77 1.16
CA LEU A 413 4.54 -27.83 1.25
C LEU A 413 4.73 -27.41 2.72
N LEU A 414 5.99 -27.29 3.15
CA LEU A 414 6.29 -26.80 4.50
C LEU A 414 5.85 -25.34 4.71
N LEU A 415 5.63 -24.57 3.63
CA LEU A 415 5.07 -23.23 3.73
C LEU A 415 3.60 -23.23 4.15
N ASP A 416 2.79 -24.16 3.63
CA ASP A 416 1.33 -24.21 3.84
C ASP A 416 0.97 -24.58 5.31
N ASP A 417 1.88 -25.29 5.99
CA ASP A 417 1.78 -25.61 7.43
C ASP A 417 2.08 -24.38 8.32
N VAL A 418 2.94 -23.47 7.85
CA VAL A 418 3.36 -22.27 8.58
C VAL A 418 2.41 -21.09 8.32
N VAL A 419 2.07 -20.85 7.06
CA VAL A 419 1.31 -19.69 6.56
C VAL A 419 -0.04 -20.19 6.03
N GLN A 420 -1.14 -19.80 6.67
CA GLN A 420 -2.49 -20.23 6.27
C GLN A 420 -3.11 -19.31 5.22
N GLU A 421 -4.19 -19.74 4.56
CA GLU A 421 -4.88 -18.91 3.57
C GLU A 421 -5.34 -17.58 4.18
N GLY A 422 -4.85 -16.46 3.63
CA GLY A 422 -5.12 -15.10 4.10
C GLY A 422 -4.02 -14.48 4.98
N ASP A 423 -3.01 -15.24 5.41
CA ASP A 423 -1.85 -14.70 6.12
C ASP A 423 -0.91 -13.90 5.19
N GLN A 424 -0.36 -12.79 5.68
CA GLN A 424 0.76 -12.10 5.03
C GLN A 424 1.99 -13.02 4.93
N LEU A 425 2.73 -12.94 3.83
CA LEU A 425 4.00 -13.65 3.63
C LEU A 425 5.06 -13.23 4.66
N LEU A 426 6.00 -14.14 4.94
CA LEU A 426 7.06 -13.94 5.94
C LEU A 426 7.96 -12.75 5.58
N THR A 427 8.26 -12.58 4.29
CA THR A 427 8.99 -11.42 3.75
C THR A 427 8.26 -10.11 4.01
N ASP A 428 6.95 -10.07 3.77
CA ASP A 428 6.14 -8.84 3.89
C ASP A 428 6.03 -8.40 5.35
N ARG A 429 5.78 -9.35 6.27
CA ARG A 429 5.73 -9.10 7.73
C ARG A 429 7.00 -8.44 8.26
N VAL A 430 8.17 -8.83 7.74
CA VAL A 430 9.46 -8.24 8.12
C VAL A 430 9.66 -6.91 7.40
N TRP A 431 9.46 -6.87 6.08
CA TRP A 431 9.70 -5.68 5.27
C TRP A 431 8.83 -4.49 5.70
N GLU A 432 7.53 -4.68 5.93
CA GLU A 432 6.62 -3.63 6.43
C GLU A 432 7.12 -3.07 7.78
N ALA A 433 7.57 -3.94 8.69
CA ALA A 433 8.10 -3.53 9.98
C ALA A 433 9.43 -2.73 9.85
N LEU A 434 10.30 -3.10 8.92
CA LEU A 434 11.56 -2.40 8.65
C LEU A 434 11.30 -1.02 8.02
N VAL A 435 10.45 -0.94 6.99
CA VAL A 435 10.07 0.31 6.33
C VAL A 435 9.37 1.27 7.31
N LYS A 436 8.44 0.76 8.12
CA LYS A 436 7.75 1.54 9.17
C LYS A 436 8.71 2.05 10.25
N SER A 437 9.67 1.22 10.67
CA SER A 437 10.72 1.62 11.61
C SER A 437 11.61 2.70 11.01
N PHE A 438 12.01 2.54 9.74
CA PHE A 438 12.86 3.49 9.01
C PHE A 438 12.17 4.83 8.80
N ALA A 439 10.92 4.83 8.34
CA ALA A 439 10.10 6.04 8.17
C ALA A 439 9.89 6.80 9.50
N SER A 440 9.59 6.07 10.59
CA SER A 440 9.47 6.64 11.93
C SER A 440 10.78 7.29 12.37
N GLN A 441 11.90 6.59 12.20
CA GLN A 441 13.22 7.04 12.64
C GLN A 441 13.72 8.24 11.81
N MET A 442 13.53 8.23 10.48
CA MET A 442 13.83 9.37 9.61
C MET A 442 12.99 10.61 9.94
N LYS A 443 11.68 10.44 10.12
CA LYS A 443 10.77 11.52 10.53
C LYS A 443 11.15 12.10 11.90
N SER A 444 11.47 11.24 12.87
CA SER A 444 11.94 11.65 14.20
C SER A 444 13.24 12.44 14.11
N SER A 445 14.24 11.94 13.38
CA SER A 445 15.53 12.62 13.27
C SER A 445 15.47 13.95 12.51
N PHE A 446 14.57 14.08 11.52
CA PHE A 446 14.30 15.35 10.84
C PHE A 446 13.72 16.43 11.77
N THR A 447 12.90 16.06 12.76
CA THR A 447 12.26 17.01 13.68
C THR A 447 13.06 17.25 14.96
N ALA A 448 13.69 16.21 15.51
CA ALA A 448 14.36 16.25 16.82
C ALA A 448 15.85 16.63 16.75
N SER A 449 16.51 16.55 15.59
CA SER A 449 17.93 16.87 15.45
C SER A 449 18.21 17.84 14.31
N SER A 450 18.69 19.03 14.66
CA SER A 450 19.27 19.97 13.69
C SER A 450 20.50 19.41 12.99
N PHE A 451 21.42 18.75 13.71
CA PHE A 451 22.64 18.17 13.15
C PHE A 451 22.36 17.09 12.09
N VAL A 452 21.53 16.09 12.40
CA VAL A 452 21.18 15.05 11.42
C VAL A 452 20.38 15.63 10.26
N LYS A 453 19.44 16.55 10.54
CA LYS A 453 18.70 17.27 9.50
C LYS A 453 19.64 17.97 8.53
N GLU A 454 20.62 18.74 9.02
CA GLU A 454 21.57 19.47 8.19
C GLU A 454 22.44 18.52 7.36
N ILE A 455 23.05 17.50 7.97
CA ILE A 455 23.93 16.55 7.27
C ILE A 455 23.20 15.76 6.18
N PHE A 456 21.98 15.28 6.44
CA PHE A 456 21.20 14.54 5.44
C PHE A 456 20.49 15.45 4.42
N THR A 457 20.23 16.72 4.74
CA THR A 457 19.76 17.69 3.74
C THR A 457 20.88 18.02 2.76
N LEU A 458 22.06 18.41 3.26
CA LEU A 458 23.22 18.73 2.40
C LEU A 458 23.78 17.52 1.65
N GLY A 459 23.66 16.33 2.25
CA GLY A 459 24.06 15.05 1.65
C GLY A 459 22.92 14.25 1.05
N TYR A 460 21.76 14.87 0.73
CA TYR A 460 20.59 14.16 0.23
C TYR A 460 20.87 13.26 -1.00
N PRO A 461 21.65 13.68 -2.03
CA PRO A 461 21.94 12.81 -3.18
C PRO A 461 22.64 11.50 -2.77
N LYS A 462 23.53 11.57 -1.77
CA LYS A 462 24.19 10.39 -1.19
C LYS A 462 23.21 9.51 -0.41
N LEU A 463 22.32 10.10 0.39
CA LEU A 463 21.31 9.35 1.15
C LEU A 463 20.35 8.60 0.20
N PHE A 464 19.86 9.30 -0.83
CA PHE A 464 18.99 8.73 -1.84
C PHE A 464 19.68 7.57 -2.58
N SER A 465 20.90 7.80 -3.08
CA SER A 465 21.73 6.77 -3.71
C SER A 465 21.94 5.54 -2.82
N MET A 466 22.17 5.71 -1.51
CA MET A 466 22.33 4.58 -0.57
C MET A 466 21.04 3.75 -0.43
N ILE A 467 19.87 4.38 -0.46
CA ILE A 467 18.58 3.68 -0.37
C ILE A 467 18.24 2.99 -1.69
N GLU A 468 18.44 3.65 -2.84
CA GLU A 468 18.25 2.99 -4.14
C GLU A 468 19.18 1.78 -4.30
N ASN A 469 20.46 1.91 -3.99
CA ASN A 469 21.40 0.78 -4.01
C ASN A 469 20.97 -0.38 -3.09
N LEU A 470 20.36 -0.11 -1.93
CA LEU A 470 19.78 -1.15 -1.08
C LEU A 470 18.60 -1.83 -1.78
N LEU A 471 17.64 -1.07 -2.29
CA LEU A 471 16.43 -1.59 -2.93
C LEU A 471 16.75 -2.36 -4.22
N GLU A 472 17.72 -1.89 -5.02
CA GLU A 472 18.23 -2.59 -6.20
C GLU A 472 18.96 -3.88 -5.84
N ARG A 473 19.87 -3.86 -4.85
CA ARG A 473 20.54 -5.07 -4.36
C ARG A 473 19.54 -6.13 -3.90
N ILE A 474 18.58 -5.76 -3.06
CA ILE A 474 17.53 -6.70 -2.61
C ILE A 474 16.73 -7.21 -3.81
N SER A 475 16.33 -6.34 -4.75
CA SER A 475 15.55 -6.74 -5.93
C SER A 475 16.31 -7.76 -6.78
N ARG A 476 17.58 -7.47 -7.11
CA ARG A 476 18.43 -8.31 -7.95
C ARG A 476 18.76 -9.64 -7.29
N ASP A 477 19.10 -9.63 -6.00
CA ASP A 477 19.54 -10.82 -5.29
C ASP A 477 18.35 -11.74 -4.92
N THR A 478 17.11 -11.27 -5.07
CA THR A 478 15.86 -12.02 -4.81
C THR A 478 15.00 -12.27 -6.06
N ASP A 479 15.46 -11.84 -7.24
CA ASP A 479 14.84 -12.15 -8.53
C ASP A 479 15.16 -13.60 -8.96
N VAL A 480 14.34 -14.54 -8.48
CA VAL A 480 14.44 -15.96 -8.85
C VAL A 480 13.11 -16.46 -9.37
N LYS A 481 13.12 -16.90 -10.63
CA LYS A 481 11.96 -17.45 -11.35
C LYS A 481 11.16 -18.44 -10.49
N GLY A 482 9.86 -18.20 -10.39
CA GLY A 482 8.92 -19.04 -9.63
C GLY A 482 8.88 -18.77 -8.12
N VAL A 483 9.53 -17.72 -7.63
CA VAL A 483 9.41 -17.23 -6.24
C VAL A 483 9.09 -15.74 -6.28
N LEU A 484 8.24 -15.26 -5.36
CA LEU A 484 7.97 -13.82 -5.24
C LEU A 484 9.23 -13.07 -4.78
N PRO A 485 9.48 -11.85 -5.28
CA PRO A 485 10.55 -10.97 -4.77
C PRO A 485 10.38 -10.68 -3.28
N ALA A 486 11.47 -10.37 -2.58
CA ALA A 486 11.43 -10.12 -1.14
C ALA A 486 10.75 -8.79 -0.73
N ILE A 487 10.56 -7.88 -1.68
CA ILE A 487 10.05 -6.52 -1.44
C ILE A 487 8.98 -6.15 -2.48
N SER A 488 7.87 -5.62 -2.01
CA SER A 488 6.79 -5.08 -2.84
C SER A 488 7.17 -3.72 -3.45
N LEU A 489 6.53 -3.35 -4.57
CA LEU A 489 6.71 -2.03 -5.18
C LEU A 489 6.29 -0.91 -4.22
N GLU A 490 5.15 -1.09 -3.55
CA GLU A 490 4.65 -0.14 -2.54
C GLU A 490 5.66 0.07 -1.40
N GLY A 491 6.29 -1.01 -0.91
CA GLY A 491 7.30 -0.90 0.15
C GLY A 491 8.58 -0.19 -0.31
N LYS A 492 8.93 -0.24 -1.60
CA LYS A 492 10.02 0.60 -2.17
C LYS A 492 9.62 2.08 -2.13
N ASP A 493 8.42 2.40 -2.60
CA ASP A 493 7.90 3.77 -2.63
C ASP A 493 7.79 4.37 -1.22
N GLN A 494 7.33 3.59 -0.24
CA GLN A 494 7.30 3.98 1.17
C GLN A 494 8.71 4.23 1.75
N MET A 495 9.71 3.43 1.38
CA MET A 495 11.12 3.61 1.79
C MET A 495 11.72 4.90 1.19
N VAL A 496 11.34 5.27 -0.03
CA VAL A 496 11.75 6.54 -0.67
C VAL A 496 10.99 7.73 -0.07
N ALA A 497 9.67 7.61 0.17
CA ALA A 497 8.86 8.64 0.81
C ALA A 497 9.36 8.99 2.24
N ALA A 498 9.95 8.02 2.95
CA ALA A 498 10.57 8.23 4.26
C ALA A 498 11.64 9.35 4.27
N ILE A 499 12.30 9.63 3.13
CA ILE A 499 13.33 10.68 3.00
C ILE A 499 12.87 11.93 2.24
N GLU A 500 11.61 12.03 1.83
CA GLU A 500 11.07 13.16 1.05
C GLU A 500 11.16 14.52 1.80
N ASN A 501 11.10 14.50 3.14
CA ASN A 501 11.31 15.70 3.96
C ASN A 501 12.73 16.30 3.78
N PHE A 502 13.74 15.44 3.64
CA PHE A 502 15.12 15.85 3.36
C PHE A 502 15.26 16.31 1.91
N GLN A 503 14.58 15.65 0.95
CA GLN A 503 14.52 16.08 -0.45
C GLN A 503 13.96 17.49 -0.58
N THR A 504 12.80 17.75 0.04
CA THR A 504 12.12 19.05 0.02
C THR A 504 13.00 20.13 0.65
N SER A 505 13.68 19.81 1.74
CA SER A 505 14.65 20.72 2.40
C SER A 505 15.88 20.98 1.53
N PHE A 506 16.37 19.96 0.81
CA PHE A 506 17.52 20.06 -0.09
C PHE A 506 17.20 20.95 -1.29
N LEU A 507 16.06 20.73 -1.95
CA LEU A 507 15.59 21.55 -3.06
C LEU A 507 15.35 23.01 -2.62
N ALA A 508 14.71 23.22 -1.46
CA ALA A 508 14.54 24.56 -0.89
C ALA A 508 15.88 25.25 -0.58
N PHE A 509 16.88 24.50 -0.11
CA PHE A 509 18.23 25.01 0.16
C PHE A 509 19.00 25.33 -1.14
N CYS A 510 18.86 24.52 -2.20
CA CYS A 510 19.42 24.83 -3.52
C CYS A 510 18.81 26.13 -4.08
N LEU A 511 17.48 26.26 -4.00
CA LEU A 511 16.78 27.47 -4.42
C LEU A 511 17.21 28.69 -3.60
N SER A 512 17.27 28.59 -2.27
CA SER A 512 17.66 29.72 -1.42
C SER A 512 19.09 30.14 -1.70
N ARG A 513 20.03 29.19 -1.76
CA ARG A 513 21.46 29.44 -2.05
C ARG A 513 21.67 30.16 -3.38
N LEU A 514 20.98 29.75 -4.44
CA LEU A 514 21.01 30.43 -5.73
C LEU A 514 20.31 31.81 -5.67
N SER A 515 19.16 31.90 -5.01
CA SER A 515 18.40 33.15 -4.88
C SER A 515 19.16 34.21 -4.08
N ASP A 516 19.86 33.82 -3.01
CA ASP A 516 20.68 34.71 -2.20
C ASP A 516 21.88 35.23 -2.99
N LEU A 517 22.53 34.38 -3.80
CA LEU A 517 23.56 34.83 -4.75
C LEU A 517 22.99 35.83 -5.75
N VAL A 518 21.81 35.58 -6.34
CA VAL A 518 21.14 36.51 -7.25
C VAL A 518 20.80 37.83 -6.56
N ASN A 519 20.27 37.80 -5.34
CA ASN A 519 19.92 39.00 -4.57
C ASN A 519 21.15 39.82 -4.14
N ASN A 520 22.30 39.16 -3.87
CA ASN A 520 23.56 39.82 -3.56
C ASN A 520 24.20 40.46 -4.81
N VAL A 521 24.05 39.85 -5.98
CA VAL A 521 24.58 40.37 -7.26
C VAL A 521 23.68 41.48 -7.83
N TYR A 522 22.37 41.36 -7.66
CA TYR A 522 21.37 42.33 -8.11
C TYR A 522 20.50 42.84 -6.94
N PRO A 523 21.08 43.65 -6.03
CA PRO A 523 20.35 44.19 -4.88
C PRO A 523 19.26 45.17 -5.30
N MET A 524 18.05 45.01 -4.74
CA MET A 524 16.92 45.90 -5.02
C MET A 524 17.12 47.33 -4.48
N SER A 525 17.94 47.48 -3.43
CA SER A 525 18.19 48.77 -2.76
C SER A 525 19.00 49.76 -3.61
N SER A 526 19.66 49.32 -4.69
CA SER A 526 20.51 50.17 -5.52
C SER A 526 20.38 49.84 -7.01
N ARG A 527 19.75 50.74 -7.78
CA ARG A 527 19.57 50.60 -9.25
C ARG A 527 20.78 51.08 -10.09
N GLY A 528 21.92 51.30 -9.44
CA GLY A 528 23.11 51.95 -10.00
C GLY A 528 24.39 51.10 -10.00
N SER A 529 24.45 50.02 -9.21
CA SER A 529 25.60 49.11 -9.21
C SER A 529 25.45 48.07 -10.33
N VAL A 530 26.44 48.03 -11.21
CA VAL A 530 26.54 46.99 -12.24
C VAL A 530 27.35 45.81 -11.67
N PRO A 531 26.92 44.55 -11.85
CA PRO A 531 27.74 43.40 -11.45
C PRO A 531 29.12 43.40 -12.10
N SER A 532 30.07 42.69 -11.50
CA SER A 532 31.34 42.36 -12.16
C SER A 532 31.25 41.00 -12.87
N THR A 533 32.13 40.74 -13.83
CA THR A 533 32.26 39.44 -14.51
C THR A 533 32.54 38.28 -13.54
N GLU A 534 33.21 38.54 -12.42
CA GLU A 534 33.40 37.58 -11.33
C GLU A 534 32.09 37.20 -10.61
N HIS A 535 31.16 38.15 -10.45
CA HIS A 535 29.85 37.88 -9.86
C HIS A 535 29.04 36.95 -10.77
N ILE A 536 29.08 37.19 -12.09
CA ILE A 536 28.43 36.34 -13.10
C ILE A 536 29.07 34.95 -13.13
N SER A 537 30.40 34.89 -13.11
CA SER A 537 31.15 33.62 -13.06
C SER A 537 30.80 32.80 -11.82
N ARG A 538 30.60 33.45 -10.66
CA ARG A 538 30.14 32.79 -9.42
C ARG A 538 28.72 32.21 -9.54
N ILE A 539 27.78 32.91 -10.19
CA ILE A 539 26.43 32.39 -10.42
C ILE A 539 26.48 31.14 -11.32
N VAL A 540 27.22 31.20 -12.43
CA VAL A 540 27.32 30.07 -13.37
C VAL A 540 28.06 28.89 -12.75
N ALA A 541 29.18 29.11 -12.07
CA ALA A 541 29.90 28.06 -11.34
C ALA A 541 28.99 27.41 -10.30
N ARG A 542 28.15 28.19 -9.60
CA ARG A 542 27.22 27.61 -8.64
C ARG A 542 26.14 26.75 -9.28
N ILE A 543 25.54 27.20 -10.39
CA ILE A 543 24.60 26.39 -11.17
C ILE A 543 25.25 25.07 -11.61
N GLN A 544 26.51 25.11 -12.04
CA GLN A 544 27.28 23.92 -12.40
C GLN A 544 27.47 22.98 -11.20
N GLU A 545 27.90 23.50 -10.04
CA GLU A 545 28.04 22.71 -8.79
C GLU A 545 26.73 22.04 -8.36
N GLU A 546 25.57 22.72 -8.48
CA GLU A 546 24.27 22.13 -8.14
C GLU A 546 23.93 20.94 -9.07
N ILE A 547 24.28 21.03 -10.36
CA ILE A 547 24.04 19.99 -11.37
C ILE A 547 25.00 18.81 -11.17
N GLU A 548 26.29 19.08 -10.98
CA GLU A 548 27.32 18.04 -10.74
C GLU A 548 27.03 17.22 -9.48
N ALA A 549 26.48 17.85 -8.44
CA ALA A 549 26.11 17.17 -7.20
C ALA A 549 24.98 16.13 -7.33
N VAL A 550 24.23 16.14 -8.45
CA VAL A 550 23.06 15.25 -8.67
C VAL A 550 23.10 14.48 -10.00
N GLN A 551 24.11 14.72 -10.85
CA GLN A 551 24.18 14.19 -12.22
C GLN A 551 24.07 12.65 -12.33
N THR A 552 24.37 11.92 -11.25
CA THR A 552 24.23 10.46 -11.18
C THR A 552 22.77 9.97 -11.19
N ASP A 553 21.81 10.81 -10.80
CA ASP A 553 20.38 10.49 -10.78
C ASP A 553 19.60 11.46 -11.68
N ALA A 554 18.95 10.91 -12.71
CA ALA A 554 18.13 11.66 -13.65
C ALA A 554 16.89 12.32 -13.00
N ARG A 555 16.24 11.67 -12.04
CA ARG A 555 15.05 12.21 -11.36
C ARG A 555 15.44 13.40 -10.48
N LEU A 556 16.47 13.26 -9.64
CA LEU A 556 16.94 14.35 -8.80
C LEU A 556 17.54 15.50 -9.63
N THR A 557 18.25 15.19 -10.72
CA THR A 557 18.72 16.21 -11.70
C THR A 557 17.54 17.04 -12.22
N LEU A 558 16.45 16.42 -12.68
CA LEU A 558 15.28 17.16 -13.18
C LEU A 558 14.60 18.01 -12.09
N LEU A 559 14.62 17.60 -10.82
CA LEU A 559 14.09 18.39 -9.72
C LEU A 559 14.98 19.59 -9.40
N VAL A 560 16.30 19.43 -9.34
CA VAL A 560 17.25 20.54 -9.14
C VAL A 560 17.19 21.53 -10.31
N LEU A 561 17.06 21.05 -11.56
CA LEU A 561 16.88 21.91 -12.73
C LEU A 561 15.61 22.77 -12.65
N ARG A 562 14.52 22.29 -12.03
CA ARG A 562 13.32 23.11 -11.78
C ARG A 562 13.58 24.23 -10.76
N GLU A 563 14.39 23.99 -9.74
CA GLU A 563 14.78 25.02 -8.78
C GLU A 563 15.76 26.03 -9.39
N ILE A 564 16.70 25.58 -10.23
CA ILE A 564 17.56 26.45 -11.05
C ILE A 564 16.69 27.32 -11.98
N SER A 565 15.66 26.76 -12.61
CA SER A 565 14.72 27.50 -13.48
C SER A 565 14.07 28.68 -12.73
N LYS A 566 13.62 28.47 -11.49
CA LYS A 566 13.08 29.54 -10.62
C LYS A 566 14.13 30.60 -10.29
N ALA A 567 15.36 30.19 -9.97
CA ALA A 567 16.45 31.13 -9.69
C ALA A 567 16.86 31.95 -10.93
N LEU A 568 16.83 31.36 -12.13
CA LEU A 568 17.06 32.05 -13.40
C LEU A 568 15.93 33.04 -13.74
N LEU A 569 14.67 32.71 -13.44
CA LEU A 569 13.54 33.66 -13.56
C LEU A 569 13.67 34.82 -12.57
N LEU A 570 14.08 34.56 -11.32
CA LEU A 570 14.39 35.62 -10.36
C LEU A 570 15.55 36.50 -10.85
N LEU A 571 16.60 35.91 -11.43
CA LEU A 571 17.71 36.64 -12.01
C LEU A 571 17.24 37.57 -13.15
N ALA A 572 16.41 37.05 -14.06
CA ALA A 572 15.83 37.86 -15.13
C ALA A 572 15.02 39.05 -14.58
N GLN A 573 14.12 38.81 -13.62
CA GLN A 573 13.30 39.85 -12.98
C GLN A 573 14.16 40.91 -12.26
N ARG A 574 15.21 40.48 -11.56
CA ARG A 574 16.16 41.38 -10.89
C ARG A 574 16.97 42.21 -11.88
N ALA A 575 17.42 41.61 -12.98
CA ALA A 575 18.15 42.31 -14.02
C ALA A 575 17.27 43.28 -14.83
N GLU A 576 16.01 42.91 -15.10
CA GLU A 576 15.00 43.79 -15.70
C GLU A 576 14.79 45.06 -14.86
N TYR A 577 14.69 44.89 -13.53
CA TYR A 577 14.61 46.03 -12.60
C TYR A 577 15.86 46.94 -12.64
N GLN A 578 17.01 46.46 -13.13
CA GLN A 578 18.23 47.26 -13.27
C GLN A 578 18.31 48.02 -14.61
N ILE A 579 17.48 47.71 -15.60
CA ILE A 579 17.48 48.39 -16.91
C ILE A 579 17.11 49.86 -16.75
N SER A 580 17.91 50.75 -17.36
CA SER A 580 17.57 52.17 -17.51
C SER A 580 16.67 52.36 -18.74
N THR A 581 15.48 52.94 -18.54
CA THR A 581 14.46 53.16 -19.59
C THR A 581 14.18 54.65 -19.90
N GLY A 582 14.88 55.57 -19.23
CA GLY A 582 14.73 57.03 -19.44
C GLY A 582 15.23 57.52 -20.81
N PRO A 583 15.02 58.80 -21.15
CA PRO A 583 15.42 59.36 -22.45
C PRO A 583 16.93 59.24 -22.73
N GLU A 584 17.76 59.34 -21.68
CA GLU A 584 19.21 59.12 -21.72
C GLU A 584 19.63 57.71 -22.18
N ALA A 585 18.73 56.72 -22.12
CA ALA A 585 18.97 55.38 -22.64
C ALA A 585 18.72 55.30 -24.16
N ARG A 586 17.78 56.10 -24.67
CA ARG A 586 17.38 56.13 -26.09
C ARG A 586 18.21 57.08 -26.96
N GLN A 587 18.98 58.00 -26.36
CA GLN A 587 19.72 59.02 -27.13
C GLN A 587 20.78 58.39 -28.05
N VAL A 588 20.91 58.91 -29.28
CA VAL A 588 21.90 58.46 -30.27
C VAL A 588 22.86 59.56 -30.74
N ALA A 589 22.69 60.77 -30.20
CA ALA A 589 23.58 61.91 -30.43
C ALA A 589 24.55 62.07 -29.25
N GLY A 590 25.82 62.35 -29.55
CA GLY A 590 26.86 62.49 -28.54
C GLY A 590 27.36 61.17 -27.94
N PRO A 591 28.24 61.23 -26.92
CA PRO A 591 28.85 60.06 -26.31
C PRO A 591 27.82 59.20 -25.55
N ALA A 592 28.15 57.92 -25.35
CA ALA A 592 27.29 57.00 -24.61
C ALA A 592 27.13 57.41 -23.14
N THR A 593 25.89 57.45 -22.66
CA THR A 593 25.57 57.83 -21.28
C THR A 593 25.95 56.71 -20.30
N PRO A 594 26.15 57.03 -19.00
CA PRO A 594 26.30 56.01 -17.96
C PRO A 594 25.12 55.02 -17.92
N ALA A 595 23.90 55.49 -18.22
CA ALA A 595 22.71 54.65 -18.33
C ALA A 595 22.82 53.62 -19.46
N GLN A 596 23.35 54.03 -20.62
CA GLN A 596 23.59 53.15 -21.77
C GLN A 596 24.71 52.15 -21.50
N ILE A 597 25.83 52.61 -20.93
CA ILE A 597 26.97 51.75 -20.56
C ILE A 597 26.54 50.67 -19.55
N LYS A 598 25.69 51.02 -18.57
CA LYS A 598 25.04 50.03 -17.68
C LYS A 598 24.24 49.00 -18.47
N ASN A 599 23.33 49.45 -19.33
CA ASN A 599 22.49 48.55 -20.14
C ASN A 599 23.33 47.62 -21.05
N PHE A 600 24.42 48.11 -21.65
CA PHE A 600 25.33 47.29 -22.47
C PHE A 600 25.99 46.19 -21.63
N THR A 601 26.41 46.53 -20.43
CA THR A 601 27.05 45.57 -19.52
C THR A 601 26.03 44.53 -19.05
N LEU A 602 24.80 44.93 -18.72
CA LEU A 602 23.70 44.01 -18.39
C LEU A 602 23.38 43.06 -19.55
N CYS A 603 23.29 43.57 -20.79
CA CYS A 603 23.08 42.77 -22.00
C CYS A 603 24.16 41.68 -22.14
N GLN A 604 25.44 42.08 -22.05
CA GLN A 604 26.59 41.17 -22.16
C GLN A 604 26.60 40.10 -21.06
N GLN A 605 26.32 40.48 -19.80
CA GLN A 605 26.29 39.57 -18.66
C GLN A 605 25.15 38.54 -18.75
N LEU A 606 23.94 38.98 -19.12
CA LEU A 606 22.81 38.07 -19.31
C LEU A 606 23.04 37.14 -20.51
N GLN A 607 23.66 37.62 -21.59
CA GLN A 607 24.05 36.78 -22.72
C GLN A 607 25.15 35.77 -22.33
N GLU A 608 26.10 36.14 -21.46
CA GLU A 608 27.12 35.23 -20.92
C GLU A 608 26.48 34.13 -20.05
N ILE A 609 25.54 34.47 -19.17
CA ILE A 609 24.77 33.46 -18.40
C ILE A 609 24.03 32.54 -19.36
N HIS A 610 23.26 33.10 -20.31
CA HIS A 610 22.49 32.33 -21.26
C HIS A 610 23.37 31.34 -22.06
N THR A 611 24.50 31.81 -22.59
CA THR A 611 25.41 30.98 -23.39
C THR A 611 26.13 29.91 -22.57
N ARG A 612 26.63 30.24 -21.36
CA ARG A 612 27.30 29.27 -20.49
C ARG A 612 26.33 28.21 -19.96
N VAL A 613 25.13 28.60 -19.48
CA VAL A 613 24.12 27.64 -19.01
C VAL A 613 23.60 26.77 -20.16
N SER A 614 23.34 27.35 -21.34
CA SER A 614 23.01 26.57 -22.55
C SER A 614 24.12 25.58 -22.93
N SER A 615 25.39 25.91 -22.68
CA SER A 615 26.51 24.99 -22.94
C SER A 615 26.55 23.83 -21.94
N ILE A 616 26.29 24.09 -20.65
CA ILE A 616 26.18 23.03 -19.62
C ILE A 616 25.06 22.05 -20.00
N MET A 617 23.91 22.57 -20.47
CA MET A 617 22.75 21.76 -20.85
C MET A 617 23.00 20.82 -22.05
N ARG A 618 23.99 21.10 -22.92
CA ARG A 618 24.38 20.17 -24.00
C ARG A 618 24.99 18.86 -23.49
N GLY A 619 25.46 18.83 -22.24
CA GLY A 619 25.96 17.64 -21.57
C GLY A 619 24.90 16.87 -20.78
N LEU A 620 23.62 17.27 -20.84
CA LEU A 620 22.51 16.68 -20.09
C LEU A 620 21.47 16.04 -21.03
N PRO A 621 20.59 15.14 -20.53
CA PRO A 621 19.49 14.57 -21.31
C PRO A 621 18.57 15.66 -21.90
N PRO A 622 17.93 15.44 -23.06
CA PRO A 622 17.17 16.47 -23.78
C PRO A 622 16.01 17.08 -22.97
N ILE A 623 15.43 16.32 -22.03
CA ILE A 623 14.38 16.80 -21.11
C ILE A 623 14.89 17.98 -20.25
N ALA A 624 16.19 18.04 -19.92
CA ALA A 624 16.79 19.19 -19.24
C ALA A 624 16.68 20.48 -20.07
N SER A 625 16.74 20.36 -21.41
CA SER A 625 16.56 21.48 -22.33
C SER A 625 15.16 22.07 -22.24
N GLU A 626 14.13 21.22 -22.14
CA GLU A 626 12.73 21.65 -22.02
C GLU A 626 12.49 22.41 -20.70
N VAL A 627 12.98 21.86 -19.57
CA VAL A 627 12.78 22.43 -18.22
C VAL A 627 13.38 23.84 -18.06
N LEU A 628 14.53 24.11 -18.67
CA LEU A 628 15.19 25.43 -18.59
C LEU A 628 14.86 26.37 -19.77
N SER A 629 14.33 25.86 -20.88
CA SER A 629 14.03 26.65 -22.10
C SER A 629 13.28 27.96 -21.82
N ALA A 630 12.22 27.92 -21.02
CA ALA A 630 11.41 29.09 -20.68
C ALA A 630 12.22 30.12 -19.87
N SER A 631 12.94 29.69 -18.84
CA SER A 631 13.75 30.59 -17.99
C SER A 631 14.92 31.23 -18.74
N LEU A 632 15.58 30.48 -19.62
CA LEU A 632 16.62 31.00 -20.50
C LEU A 632 16.04 31.95 -21.55
N GLY A 633 14.87 31.63 -22.12
CA GLY A 633 14.13 32.52 -23.00
C GLY A 633 13.82 33.87 -22.35
N THR A 634 13.41 33.88 -21.08
CA THR A 634 13.19 35.12 -20.30
C THR A 634 14.48 35.90 -20.07
N ILE A 635 15.58 35.24 -19.66
CA ILE A 635 16.90 35.89 -19.53
C ILE A 635 17.32 36.54 -20.85
N TYR A 636 17.13 35.82 -21.96
CA TYR A 636 17.47 36.27 -23.30
C TYR A 636 16.60 37.45 -23.77
N GLY A 637 15.31 37.45 -23.43
CA GLY A 637 14.38 38.57 -23.65
C GLY A 637 14.84 39.83 -22.92
N VAL A 638 15.03 39.75 -21.59
CA VAL A 638 15.52 40.86 -20.76
C VAL A 638 16.88 41.38 -21.25
N ALA A 639 17.76 40.49 -21.72
CA ALA A 639 19.03 40.87 -22.32
C ALA A 639 18.85 41.70 -23.61
N CYS A 640 17.87 41.36 -24.46
CA CYS A 640 17.51 42.17 -25.62
C CYS A 640 16.92 43.52 -25.21
N ASP A 641 15.93 43.51 -24.31
CA ASP A 641 15.17 44.71 -23.90
C ASP A 641 16.06 45.80 -23.30
N SER A 642 17.17 45.42 -22.65
CA SER A 642 18.15 46.37 -22.14
C SER A 642 18.76 47.29 -23.22
N VAL A 643 18.88 46.82 -24.46
CA VAL A 643 19.46 47.57 -25.60
C VAL A 643 18.44 47.97 -26.67
N THR A 644 17.25 47.35 -26.69
CA THR A 644 16.19 47.62 -27.68
C THR A 644 15.88 49.11 -27.83
N SER A 645 15.81 49.87 -26.74
CA SER A 645 15.50 51.31 -26.76
C SER A 645 16.51 52.14 -27.55
N LEU A 646 17.81 51.85 -27.43
CA LEU A 646 18.87 52.50 -28.20
C LEU A 646 18.78 52.15 -29.68
N PHE A 647 18.63 50.87 -30.01
CA PHE A 647 18.52 50.42 -31.41
C PHE A 647 17.29 51.02 -32.11
N GLN A 648 16.17 51.14 -31.39
CA GLN A 648 14.96 51.75 -31.92
C GLN A 648 15.14 53.28 -32.08
N GLY A 649 15.77 53.97 -31.12
CA GLY A 649 16.15 55.39 -31.27
C GLY A 649 17.12 55.65 -32.44
N MET A 650 18.00 54.69 -32.74
CA MET A 650 18.89 54.75 -33.91
C MET A 650 18.12 54.54 -35.22
N LEU A 651 17.21 53.57 -35.27
CA LEU A 651 16.33 53.35 -36.41
C LEU A 651 15.50 54.59 -36.74
N ASP A 652 14.84 55.20 -35.74
CA ASP A 652 14.07 56.44 -35.93
C ASP A 652 14.93 57.57 -36.54
N ARG A 653 16.19 57.72 -36.10
CA ARG A 653 17.12 58.71 -36.65
C ARG A 653 17.49 58.39 -38.11
N LEU A 654 17.81 57.14 -38.43
CA LEU A 654 18.18 56.72 -39.78
C LEU A 654 17.00 56.83 -40.76
N GLU A 655 15.80 56.41 -40.34
CA GLU A 655 14.57 56.58 -41.12
C GLU A 655 14.25 58.06 -41.35
N SER A 656 14.43 58.92 -40.32
CA SER A 656 14.28 60.38 -40.46
C SER A 656 15.26 60.98 -41.47
N CYS A 657 16.52 60.52 -41.51
CA CYS A 657 17.49 60.95 -42.52
C CYS A 657 17.09 60.47 -43.93
N ILE A 658 16.62 59.23 -44.08
CA ILE A 658 16.16 58.70 -45.38
C ILE A 658 14.93 59.47 -45.89
N LEU A 659 14.02 59.89 -45.01
CA LEU A 659 12.81 60.63 -45.40
C LEU A 659 13.10 61.98 -46.08
N GLN A 660 14.24 62.61 -45.80
CA GLN A 660 14.68 63.85 -46.46
C GLN A 660 14.94 63.67 -47.97
N ILE A 661 14.98 62.44 -48.49
CA ILE A 661 15.01 62.17 -49.94
C ILE A 661 13.82 62.82 -50.68
N HIS A 662 12.68 63.02 -50.00
CA HIS A 662 11.49 63.67 -50.56
C HIS A 662 11.56 65.21 -50.52
N GLU A 663 12.56 65.77 -49.84
CA GLU A 663 12.85 67.23 -49.81
C GLU A 663 13.86 67.62 -50.90
N GLN A 664 14.54 66.64 -51.52
CA GLN A 664 15.54 66.87 -52.56
C GLN A 664 14.92 66.93 -53.97
N ASN A 665 15.42 67.83 -54.81
CA ASN A 665 14.95 67.92 -56.20
C ASN A 665 15.68 66.91 -57.12
N PHE A 666 15.06 65.75 -57.31
CA PHE A 666 15.46 64.71 -58.27
C PHE A 666 14.91 64.92 -59.70
N GLY A 667 14.14 66.00 -59.94
CA GLY A 667 13.59 66.37 -61.23
C GLY A 667 14.31 67.50 -61.95
N ALA A 668 15.41 68.03 -61.38
CA ALA A 668 16.10 69.19 -61.92
C ALA A 668 16.74 68.91 -63.30
N PHE A 669 16.33 69.70 -64.31
CA PHE A 669 16.91 69.72 -65.64
C PHE A 669 17.95 70.85 -65.74
N GLY A 670 19.22 70.54 -65.46
CA GLY A 670 20.31 71.52 -65.53
C GLY A 670 21.68 70.85 -65.52
N VAL A 671 22.64 71.44 -66.24
CA VAL A 671 24.00 70.91 -66.40
C VAL A 671 24.78 70.95 -65.08
N ASP A 672 24.54 71.97 -64.25
CA ASP A 672 25.16 72.12 -62.93
C ASP A 672 24.82 70.95 -61.98
N ALA A 673 23.59 70.43 -62.06
CA ALA A 673 23.12 69.32 -61.23
C ALA A 673 23.82 67.97 -61.52
N ALA A 674 24.57 67.89 -62.63
CA ALA A 674 25.41 66.75 -63.00
C ALA A 674 26.90 66.94 -62.66
N MET A 675 27.33 68.17 -62.37
CA MET A 675 28.71 68.51 -61.99
C MET A 675 28.93 68.49 -60.46
N ASP A 676 27.87 68.56 -59.66
CA ASP A 676 27.93 68.28 -58.23
C ASP A 676 28.35 66.82 -57.98
N ASN A 677 29.65 66.64 -57.73
CA ASN A 677 30.25 65.31 -57.58
C ASN A 677 30.09 64.71 -56.17
N ASN A 678 29.41 65.45 -55.27
CA ASN A 678 29.18 65.07 -53.87
C ASN A 678 27.99 64.11 -53.71
N ALA A 679 27.86 63.49 -52.55
CA ALA A 679 26.68 62.71 -52.18
C ALA A 679 25.49 63.64 -51.85
N SER A 680 24.25 63.12 -51.85
CA SER A 680 23.12 63.92 -51.38
C SER A 680 23.29 64.28 -49.89
N PRO A 681 22.88 65.49 -49.44
CA PRO A 681 23.19 65.96 -48.08
C PRO A 681 22.58 65.08 -46.97
N TYR A 682 21.41 64.47 -47.23
CA TYR A 682 20.79 63.51 -46.32
C TYR A 682 21.58 62.18 -46.21
N MET A 683 22.29 61.80 -47.28
CA MET A 683 23.13 60.59 -47.32
C MET A 683 24.43 60.80 -46.55
N GLU A 684 25.04 61.99 -46.65
CA GLU A 684 26.16 62.35 -45.78
C GLU A 684 25.76 62.34 -44.30
N GLU A 685 24.59 62.88 -43.95
CA GLU A 685 24.09 62.87 -42.57
C GLU A 685 23.77 61.44 -42.09
N LEU A 686 23.23 60.59 -42.97
CA LEU A 686 23.02 59.17 -42.70
C LEU A 686 24.36 58.46 -42.43
N GLN A 687 25.38 58.68 -43.26
CA GLN A 687 26.72 58.12 -43.10
C GLN A 687 27.39 58.63 -41.81
N LYS A 688 27.27 59.91 -41.48
CA LYS A 688 27.74 60.50 -40.21
C LYS A 688 27.06 59.83 -39.01
N CYS A 689 25.74 59.65 -39.05
CA CYS A 689 24.97 58.95 -38.02
C CYS A 689 25.42 57.48 -37.86
N ILE A 690 25.53 56.73 -38.97
CA ILE A 690 25.97 55.33 -38.97
C ILE A 690 27.40 55.19 -38.40
N THR A 691 28.32 56.02 -38.84
CA THR A 691 29.73 56.00 -38.41
C THR A 691 29.87 56.36 -36.94
N HIS A 692 29.12 57.39 -36.48
CA HIS A 692 29.01 57.74 -35.07
C HIS A 692 28.50 56.56 -34.24
N PHE A 693 27.43 55.91 -34.69
CA PHE A 693 26.83 54.77 -33.98
C PHE A 693 27.79 53.58 -33.86
N ARG A 694 28.55 53.31 -34.94
CA ARG A 694 29.62 52.29 -34.92
C ARG A 694 30.72 52.63 -33.93
N ARG A 695 31.22 53.86 -33.94
CA ARG A 695 32.35 54.30 -33.11
C ARG A 695 31.99 54.40 -31.63
N GLU A 696 30.83 54.93 -31.28
CA GLU A 696 30.46 55.16 -29.87
C GLU A 696 29.70 53.98 -29.24
N PHE A 697 28.73 53.37 -29.93
CA PHE A 697 27.86 52.37 -29.29
C PHE A 697 28.27 50.94 -29.63
N LEU A 698 28.43 50.63 -30.92
CA LEU A 698 28.75 49.26 -31.34
C LEU A 698 30.16 48.82 -30.95
N SER A 699 31.12 49.74 -30.83
CA SER A 699 32.48 49.44 -30.32
C SER A 699 32.50 48.98 -28.86
N ARG A 700 31.52 49.41 -28.06
CA ARG A 700 31.36 49.09 -26.63
C ARG A 700 30.52 47.81 -26.44
N MET A 701 29.59 47.53 -27.36
CA MET A 701 28.70 46.35 -27.30
C MET A 701 29.26 45.10 -27.99
N LEU A 702 29.98 45.24 -29.11
CA LEU A 702 30.52 44.11 -29.88
C LEU A 702 31.93 43.73 -29.36
N PRO A 703 32.26 42.43 -29.29
CA PRO A 703 33.62 41.99 -28.94
C PRO A 703 34.68 42.57 -29.88
N THR A 704 35.74 43.14 -29.32
CA THR A 704 36.81 43.83 -30.07
C THR A 704 37.83 42.88 -30.74
N SER A 705 37.64 41.57 -30.67
CA SER A 705 38.68 40.57 -30.99
C SER A 705 38.29 39.56 -32.06
N ALA A 706 39.31 39.06 -32.77
CA ALA A 706 39.20 38.09 -33.87
C ALA A 706 38.50 36.76 -33.50
N ASN A 707 38.28 36.50 -32.21
CA ASN A 707 37.61 35.29 -31.73
C ASN A 707 36.12 35.22 -32.10
N ALA A 708 35.48 36.35 -32.45
CA ALA A 708 34.09 36.36 -32.92
C ALA A 708 33.88 35.59 -34.23
N VAL A 709 34.91 35.50 -35.08
CA VAL A 709 34.87 34.80 -36.38
C VAL A 709 34.99 33.28 -36.21
N LEU A 710 35.64 32.81 -35.14
CA LEU A 710 35.92 31.39 -34.92
C LEU A 710 34.77 30.61 -34.25
N ALA A 711 33.85 31.30 -33.55
CA ALA A 711 32.84 30.64 -32.71
C ALA A 711 31.48 30.42 -33.39
N GLY A 712 31.16 31.15 -34.47
CA GLY A 712 29.87 31.07 -35.17
C GLY A 712 28.64 31.47 -34.35
N THR A 713 28.80 31.87 -33.08
CA THR A 713 27.70 32.20 -32.17
C THR A 713 27.22 33.64 -32.38
N GLU A 714 26.04 33.75 -32.96
CA GLU A 714 25.31 35.02 -33.10
C GLU A 714 24.99 35.62 -31.72
N THR A 715 25.52 36.82 -31.47
CA THR A 715 25.21 37.62 -30.28
C THR A 715 23.90 38.41 -30.46
N ILE A 716 23.27 38.81 -29.35
CA ILE A 716 22.08 39.67 -29.35
C ILE A 716 22.35 40.96 -30.13
N CYS A 717 23.51 41.59 -29.88
CA CYS A 717 23.90 42.82 -30.54
C CYS A 717 24.12 42.61 -32.05
N THR A 718 24.81 41.54 -32.49
CA THR A 718 24.96 41.25 -33.93
C THR A 718 23.63 41.00 -34.62
N ARG A 719 22.66 40.34 -33.95
CA ARG A 719 21.32 40.17 -34.50
C ARG A 719 20.59 41.48 -34.68
N LEU A 720 20.55 42.32 -33.63
CA LEU A 720 19.87 43.62 -33.67
C LEU A 720 20.49 44.54 -34.73
N VAL A 721 21.82 44.54 -34.87
CA VAL A 721 22.53 45.24 -35.94
C VAL A 721 22.15 44.71 -37.32
N ARG A 722 22.06 43.38 -37.51
CA ARG A 722 21.61 42.77 -38.78
C ARG A 722 20.17 43.19 -39.12
N THR A 723 19.25 43.11 -38.16
CA THR A 723 17.85 43.55 -38.34
C THR A 723 17.76 45.03 -38.69
N MET A 724 18.54 45.88 -38.01
CA MET A 724 18.63 47.31 -38.29
C MET A 724 19.17 47.58 -39.70
N ALA A 725 20.27 46.93 -40.10
CA ALA A 725 20.84 47.07 -41.44
C ALA A 725 19.84 46.64 -42.54
N SER A 726 19.18 45.50 -42.38
CA SER A 726 18.12 45.03 -43.28
C SER A 726 16.96 46.03 -43.39
N ARG A 727 16.51 46.59 -42.25
CA ARG A 727 15.43 47.60 -42.23
C ARG A 727 15.85 48.88 -42.96
N VAL A 728 17.06 49.39 -42.69
CA VAL A 728 17.61 50.60 -43.33
C VAL A 728 17.67 50.45 -44.85
N LEU A 729 18.16 49.31 -45.37
CA LEU A 729 18.18 49.06 -46.82
C LEU A 729 16.77 49.02 -47.41
N MET A 730 15.85 48.25 -46.82
CA MET A 730 14.47 48.13 -47.34
C MET A 730 13.69 49.46 -47.27
N PHE A 731 13.91 50.24 -46.21
CA PHE A 731 13.29 51.55 -46.04
C PHE A 731 13.80 52.55 -47.09
N PHE A 732 15.11 52.57 -47.35
CA PHE A 732 15.68 53.35 -48.45
C PHE A 732 15.11 52.91 -49.81
N ILE A 733 15.12 51.62 -50.12
CA ILE A 733 14.59 51.05 -51.38
C ILE A 733 13.13 51.47 -51.60
N ARG A 734 12.29 51.40 -50.56
CA ARG A 734 10.90 51.89 -50.59
C ARG A 734 10.86 53.38 -50.92
N HIS A 735 11.55 54.23 -50.17
CA HIS A 735 11.46 55.68 -50.36
C HIS A 735 12.09 56.14 -51.69
N ALA A 736 13.15 55.48 -52.17
CA ALA A 736 13.72 55.68 -53.50
C ALA A 736 12.71 55.36 -54.63
N SER A 737 11.93 54.28 -54.49
CA SER A 737 10.88 53.92 -55.47
C SER A 737 9.69 54.88 -55.49
N LEU A 738 9.53 55.73 -54.46
CA LEU A 738 8.47 56.74 -54.36
C LEU A 738 8.89 58.12 -54.90
N VAL A 739 10.17 58.32 -55.26
CA VAL A 739 10.68 59.61 -55.77
C VAL A 739 10.11 59.89 -57.17
N ARG A 740 9.49 61.06 -57.31
CA ARG A 740 8.89 61.54 -58.56
C ARG A 740 8.77 63.08 -58.55
N PRO A 741 9.10 63.79 -59.64
CA PRO A 741 9.71 63.30 -60.88
C PRO A 741 11.17 62.85 -60.70
N LEU A 742 11.65 61.99 -61.59
CA LEU A 742 13.01 61.43 -61.58
C LEU A 742 13.65 61.60 -62.96
N SER A 743 14.54 62.59 -63.10
CA SER A 743 15.28 62.88 -64.35
C SER A 743 16.50 61.95 -64.53
N GLU A 744 17.18 62.00 -65.68
CA GLU A 744 18.43 61.24 -65.89
C GLU A 744 19.55 61.66 -64.91
N SER A 745 19.68 62.95 -64.60
CA SER A 745 20.57 63.45 -63.54
C SER A 745 20.12 62.95 -62.16
N GLY A 746 18.81 62.89 -61.90
CA GLY A 746 18.23 62.29 -60.70
C GLY A 746 18.54 60.80 -60.55
N LYS A 747 18.51 60.01 -61.63
CA LYS A 747 18.89 58.58 -61.63
C LYS A 747 20.36 58.38 -61.30
N LEU A 748 21.25 59.20 -61.87
CA LEU A 748 22.68 59.14 -61.57
C LEU A 748 22.97 59.48 -60.10
N ARG A 749 22.30 60.51 -59.55
CA ARG A 749 22.38 60.86 -58.11
C ARG A 749 21.86 59.73 -57.22
N MET A 750 20.69 59.17 -57.54
CA MET A 750 20.11 58.02 -56.83
C MET A 750 21.05 56.79 -56.85
N ALA A 751 21.71 56.52 -57.97
CA ALA A 751 22.68 55.43 -58.07
C ALA A 751 23.98 55.67 -57.27
N ARG A 752 24.38 56.93 -57.06
CA ARG A 752 25.45 57.32 -56.14
C ARG A 752 25.00 57.13 -54.69
N ASP A 753 23.81 57.62 -54.32
CA ASP A 753 23.26 57.47 -52.97
C ASP A 753 23.08 55.99 -52.58
N MET A 754 22.70 55.12 -53.54
CA MET A 754 22.72 53.65 -53.34
C MET A 754 24.12 53.09 -53.06
N ALA A 755 25.16 53.62 -53.69
CA ALA A 755 26.54 53.20 -53.48
C ALA A 755 27.06 53.61 -52.09
N GLU A 756 26.80 54.87 -51.70
CA GLU A 756 27.17 55.40 -50.40
C GLU A 756 26.43 54.68 -49.26
N LEU A 757 25.15 54.35 -49.46
CA LEU A 757 24.39 53.54 -48.51
C LEU A 757 24.96 52.12 -48.36
N GLU A 758 25.25 51.45 -49.48
CA GLU A 758 25.87 50.11 -49.49
C GLU A 758 27.20 50.12 -48.74
N LEU A 759 28.04 51.12 -49.02
CA LEU A 759 29.35 51.32 -48.38
C LEU A 759 29.21 51.61 -46.88
N ALA A 760 28.34 52.55 -46.50
CA ALA A 760 28.12 52.96 -45.12
C ALA A 760 27.60 51.80 -44.27
N VAL A 761 26.59 51.07 -44.74
CA VAL A 761 26.03 49.90 -44.05
C VAL A 761 27.05 48.76 -43.97
N GLY A 762 27.73 48.44 -45.08
CA GLY A 762 28.69 47.34 -45.16
C GLY A 762 29.92 47.53 -44.28
N GLN A 763 30.48 48.74 -44.23
CA GLN A 763 31.67 49.02 -43.42
C GLN A 763 31.37 49.21 -41.92
N ASN A 764 30.22 49.79 -41.58
CA ASN A 764 29.98 50.28 -40.22
C ASN A 764 28.85 49.56 -39.45
N LEU A 765 27.88 48.94 -40.12
CA LEU A 765 26.81 48.20 -39.46
C LEU A 765 27.04 46.69 -39.58
N PHE A 766 26.87 46.11 -40.77
CA PHE A 766 26.85 44.67 -40.97
C PHE A 766 27.30 44.32 -42.40
N PRO A 767 28.07 43.23 -42.61
CA PRO A 767 28.45 42.77 -43.95
C PRO A 767 27.21 42.57 -44.84
N VAL A 768 27.10 43.36 -45.91
CA VAL A 768 25.88 43.43 -46.73
C VAL A 768 25.59 42.13 -47.45
N GLU A 769 26.62 41.36 -47.80
CA GLU A 769 26.51 40.03 -48.42
C GLU A 769 25.75 39.03 -47.54
N GLN A 770 25.84 39.20 -46.22
CA GLN A 770 25.19 38.34 -45.22
C GLN A 770 23.75 38.78 -44.88
N LEU A 771 23.24 39.88 -45.47
CA LEU A 771 21.85 40.32 -45.27
C LEU A 771 20.85 39.53 -46.13
N GLY A 772 21.29 38.95 -47.26
CA GLY A 772 20.43 38.14 -48.13
C GLY A 772 19.44 39.00 -48.94
N PRO A 773 18.11 38.77 -48.85
CA PRO A 773 17.12 39.44 -49.72
C PRO A 773 17.19 40.99 -49.75
N PRO A 774 17.35 41.72 -48.62
CA PRO A 774 17.46 43.19 -48.65
C PRO A 774 18.64 43.72 -49.47
N TYR A 775 19.75 42.98 -49.48
CA TYR A 775 20.93 43.36 -50.27
C TYR A 775 20.74 43.05 -51.75
N ARG A 776 20.12 41.91 -52.09
CA ARG A 776 19.72 41.59 -53.48
C ARG A 776 18.76 42.64 -54.03
N ALA A 777 17.79 43.08 -53.24
CA ALA A 777 16.88 44.17 -53.60
C ALA A 777 17.62 45.48 -53.90
N LEU A 778 18.61 45.88 -53.10
CA LEU A 778 19.42 47.08 -53.36
C LEU A 778 20.20 46.93 -54.68
N ARG A 779 20.86 45.78 -54.87
CA ARG A 779 21.65 45.46 -56.06
C ARG A 779 20.79 45.35 -57.33
N ALA A 780 19.53 44.96 -57.22
CA ALA A 780 18.58 44.88 -58.32
C ALA A 780 17.96 46.24 -58.68
N LEU A 781 17.67 47.11 -57.69
CA LEU A 781 17.08 48.43 -57.96
C LEU A 781 18.02 49.34 -58.77
N ARG A 782 19.33 49.28 -58.48
CA ARG A 782 20.35 50.13 -59.11
C ARG A 782 20.44 50.03 -60.64
N PRO A 783 20.46 48.85 -61.28
CA PRO A 783 20.31 48.74 -62.74
C PRO A 783 18.86 49.01 -63.20
N VAL A 784 17.85 48.61 -62.42
CA VAL A 784 16.43 48.80 -62.77
C VAL A 784 16.07 50.25 -63.05
N ILE A 785 16.61 51.24 -62.32
CA ILE A 785 16.31 52.66 -62.56
C ILE A 785 16.79 53.17 -63.94
N PHE A 786 17.76 52.51 -64.58
CA PHE A 786 18.26 52.86 -65.92
C PHE A 786 17.64 52.04 -67.06
N LEU A 787 17.03 50.89 -66.78
CA LEU A 787 16.35 50.09 -67.81
C LEU A 787 15.22 50.86 -68.47
N GLU A 788 15.07 50.72 -69.79
CA GLU A 788 13.90 51.23 -70.53
C GLU A 788 12.59 50.55 -70.07
N THR A 789 11.47 51.26 -70.19
CA THR A 789 10.13 50.75 -69.80
C THR A 789 9.71 49.53 -70.63
N SER A 790 10.17 49.44 -71.88
CA SER A 790 10.01 48.28 -72.79
C SER A 790 10.67 47.02 -72.25
N GLN A 791 11.90 47.14 -71.73
CA GLN A 791 12.75 46.04 -71.31
C GLN A 791 12.45 45.55 -69.88
N LEU A 792 11.94 46.45 -69.02
CA LEU A 792 11.74 46.17 -67.60
C LEU A 792 10.88 44.93 -67.34
N GLY A 793 9.78 44.77 -68.07
CA GLY A 793 8.81 43.70 -67.84
C GLY A 793 9.25 42.27 -68.19
N ALA A 794 10.46 42.10 -68.74
CA ALA A 794 11.07 40.79 -69.02
C ALA A 794 12.40 40.59 -68.24
N SER A 795 12.77 41.54 -67.37
CA SER A 795 14.04 41.52 -66.63
C SER A 795 13.98 40.58 -65.43
N SER A 796 14.98 39.69 -65.30
CA SER A 796 15.14 38.82 -64.14
C SER A 796 15.38 39.59 -62.84
N LEU A 797 15.88 40.82 -62.92
CA LEU A 797 16.12 41.73 -61.78
C LEU A 797 14.83 42.06 -61.00
N LEU A 798 13.66 41.87 -61.60
CA LEU A 798 12.37 42.02 -60.89
C LEU A 798 12.12 40.92 -59.85
N GLN A 799 12.80 39.77 -59.93
CA GLN A 799 12.60 38.67 -58.96
C GLN A 799 13.24 38.94 -57.59
N ASP A 800 14.27 39.80 -57.54
CA ASP A 800 14.99 40.17 -56.31
C ASP A 800 14.39 41.40 -55.61
N LEU A 801 13.31 41.99 -56.15
CA LEU A 801 12.64 43.19 -55.62
C LEU A 801 11.22 42.85 -55.13
N PRO A 802 10.74 43.44 -54.01
CA PRO A 802 9.33 43.35 -53.65
C PRO A 802 8.44 43.94 -54.74
N LEU A 803 7.33 43.28 -55.05
CA LEU A 803 6.44 43.72 -56.14
C LEU A 803 5.83 45.09 -55.84
N SER A 804 5.52 45.36 -54.57
CA SER A 804 5.18 46.69 -54.08
C SER A 804 6.21 47.77 -54.47
N VAL A 805 7.52 47.52 -54.39
CA VAL A 805 8.59 48.48 -54.79
C VAL A 805 8.62 48.68 -56.30
N ILE A 806 8.46 47.61 -57.08
CA ILE A 806 8.46 47.66 -58.56
C ILE A 806 7.28 48.51 -59.06
N LEU A 807 6.07 48.25 -58.54
CA LEU A 807 4.87 48.96 -58.95
C LEU A 807 4.93 50.45 -58.57
N HIS A 808 5.53 50.81 -57.43
CA HIS A 808 5.75 52.21 -57.07
C HIS A 808 6.79 52.90 -57.97
N HIS A 809 7.92 52.25 -58.25
CA HIS A 809 8.94 52.78 -59.15
C HIS A 809 8.36 53.09 -60.54
N LEU A 810 7.42 52.28 -61.04
CA LEU A 810 6.79 52.50 -62.34
C LEU A 810 6.06 53.85 -62.44
N TYR A 811 5.51 54.41 -61.35
CA TYR A 811 4.89 55.74 -61.39
C TYR A 811 5.91 56.86 -61.70
N SER A 812 7.19 56.69 -61.36
CA SER A 812 8.23 57.67 -61.71
C SER A 812 8.41 57.84 -63.22
N ARG A 813 8.02 56.82 -64.00
CA ARG A 813 8.10 56.78 -65.46
C ARG A 813 6.80 57.21 -66.17
N GLY A 814 5.70 57.34 -65.41
CA GLY A 814 4.38 57.66 -65.94
C GLY A 814 4.11 59.16 -66.05
N PRO A 815 3.14 59.60 -66.88
CA PRO A 815 2.76 61.00 -67.03
C PRO A 815 2.14 61.54 -65.73
N GLU A 816 2.30 62.83 -65.43
CA GLU A 816 1.88 63.44 -64.15
C GLU A 816 0.39 63.18 -63.79
N GLU A 817 -0.45 63.03 -64.81
CA GLU A 817 -1.87 62.68 -64.73
C GLU A 817 -2.15 61.35 -64.02
N LEU A 818 -1.23 60.38 -64.14
CA LEU A 818 -1.26 59.10 -63.44
C LEU A 818 -0.75 59.34 -62.01
N GLN A 819 -1.64 59.72 -61.11
CA GLN A 819 -1.32 59.98 -59.71
C GLN A 819 -1.01 58.67 -58.97
N SER A 820 0.07 58.66 -58.18
CA SER A 820 0.37 57.53 -57.28
C SER A 820 -0.65 57.41 -56.13
N PRO A 821 -0.77 56.25 -55.45
CA PRO A 821 -1.71 56.10 -54.33
C PRO A 821 -1.47 57.12 -53.20
N MET A 822 -0.20 57.45 -52.93
CA MET A 822 0.20 58.50 -51.99
C MET A 822 -0.35 59.89 -52.42
N GLN A 823 -0.19 60.24 -53.69
CA GLN A 823 -0.67 61.52 -54.25
C GLN A 823 -2.20 61.60 -54.28
N ARG A 824 -2.89 60.53 -54.71
CA ARG A 824 -4.37 60.46 -54.72
C ARG A 824 -4.95 60.69 -53.34
N ASN A 825 -4.40 60.02 -52.33
CA ASN A 825 -4.91 60.03 -50.96
C ASN A 825 -4.36 61.21 -50.13
N LYS A 826 -3.52 62.08 -50.72
CA LYS A 826 -2.87 63.24 -50.06
C LYS A 826 -2.11 62.88 -48.78
N LEU A 827 -1.50 61.70 -48.76
CA LEU A 827 -0.71 61.22 -47.61
C LEU A 827 0.72 61.76 -47.67
N THR A 828 1.32 62.05 -46.51
CA THR A 828 2.76 62.36 -46.45
C THR A 828 3.59 61.10 -46.71
N PRO A 829 4.86 61.22 -47.15
CA PRO A 829 5.75 60.06 -47.32
C PRO A 829 5.86 59.19 -46.06
N VAL A 830 5.84 59.81 -44.87
CA VAL A 830 5.85 59.12 -43.57
C VAL A 830 4.57 58.32 -43.35
N GLN A 831 3.40 58.96 -43.50
CA GLN A 831 2.11 58.31 -43.33
C GLN A 831 1.93 57.16 -44.32
N TYR A 832 2.39 57.33 -45.56
CA TYR A 832 2.32 56.30 -46.58
C TYR A 832 3.27 55.13 -46.31
N SER A 833 4.49 55.38 -45.83
CA SER A 833 5.43 54.32 -45.46
C SER A 833 4.93 53.50 -44.25
N LEU A 834 4.38 54.17 -43.23
CA LEU A 834 3.72 53.50 -42.10
C LEU A 834 2.50 52.68 -42.53
N TRP A 835 1.72 53.18 -43.49
CA TRP A 835 0.63 52.41 -44.09
C TRP A 835 1.15 51.17 -44.83
N LEU A 836 2.20 51.31 -45.66
CA LEU A 836 2.85 50.19 -46.36
C LEU A 836 3.42 49.14 -45.40
N ASP A 837 3.92 49.52 -44.22
CA ASP A 837 4.35 48.57 -43.17
C ASP A 837 3.19 47.81 -42.52
N SER A 838 1.97 48.37 -42.56
CA SER A 838 0.77 47.77 -41.94
C SER A 838 -0.05 46.87 -42.86
N GLN A 839 0.24 46.82 -44.16
CA GLN A 839 -0.58 46.17 -45.18
C GLN A 839 0.19 45.10 -45.97
N GLY A 840 -0.50 44.00 -46.33
CA GLY A 840 0.01 43.00 -47.26
C GLY A 840 -0.06 43.45 -48.72
N GLU A 841 0.69 42.80 -49.61
CA GLU A 841 0.83 43.21 -51.02
C GLU A 841 -0.51 43.26 -51.78
N ASP A 842 -1.50 42.44 -51.44
CA ASP A 842 -2.85 42.49 -52.02
C ASP A 842 -3.58 43.82 -51.78
N GLN A 843 -3.44 44.38 -50.57
CA GLN A 843 -4.09 45.64 -50.20
C GLN A 843 -3.34 46.83 -50.82
N ILE A 844 -2.02 46.73 -50.91
CA ILE A 844 -1.17 47.66 -51.66
C ILE A 844 -1.59 47.66 -53.14
N TRP A 845 -1.78 46.47 -53.74
CA TRP A 845 -2.24 46.31 -55.12
C TRP A 845 -3.63 46.90 -55.35
N LYS A 846 -4.60 46.70 -54.46
CA LYS A 846 -5.93 47.35 -54.58
C LYS A 846 -5.82 48.88 -54.60
N GLY A 847 -4.97 49.46 -53.76
CA GLY A 847 -4.70 50.90 -53.75
C GLY A 847 -4.10 51.40 -55.08
N ILE A 848 -3.14 50.65 -55.62
CA ILE A 848 -2.51 50.90 -56.93
C ILE A 848 -3.55 50.78 -58.06
N LYS A 849 -4.26 49.65 -58.14
CA LYS A 849 -5.30 49.38 -59.15
C LYS A 849 -6.36 50.48 -59.19
N ALA A 850 -6.84 50.95 -58.03
CA ALA A 850 -7.81 52.03 -58.00
C ALA A 850 -7.27 53.32 -58.66
N THR A 851 -5.98 53.65 -58.57
CA THR A 851 -5.40 54.80 -59.30
C THR A 851 -5.27 54.56 -60.80
N LEU A 852 -5.04 53.32 -61.22
CA LEU A 852 -5.07 52.93 -62.63
C LEU A 852 -6.49 53.08 -63.20
N ASP A 853 -7.52 52.67 -62.45
CA ASP A 853 -8.92 52.82 -62.84
C ASP A 853 -9.32 54.30 -62.98
N ASP A 854 -8.91 55.16 -62.03
CA ASP A 854 -9.08 56.62 -62.12
C ASP A 854 -8.39 57.23 -63.35
N TYR A 855 -7.15 56.83 -63.65
CA TYR A 855 -6.42 57.29 -64.83
C TYR A 855 -7.10 56.81 -66.12
N ALA A 856 -7.53 55.56 -66.18
CA ALA A 856 -8.23 55.01 -67.33
C ALA A 856 -9.61 55.66 -67.55
N ALA A 857 -10.28 56.11 -66.49
CA ALA A 857 -11.49 56.93 -66.61
C ALA A 857 -11.18 58.31 -67.22
N LYS A 858 -10.12 58.99 -66.76
CA LYS A 858 -9.70 60.29 -67.31
C LYS A 858 -9.28 60.23 -68.78
N VAL A 859 -8.49 59.23 -69.18
CA VAL A 859 -8.06 59.01 -70.57
C VAL A 859 -9.29 58.75 -71.48
N ARG A 860 -10.19 57.86 -71.07
CA ARG A 860 -11.43 57.57 -71.82
C ARG A 860 -12.35 58.79 -71.93
N ALA A 861 -12.43 59.63 -70.90
CA ALA A 861 -13.22 60.86 -70.92
C ALA A 861 -12.69 61.93 -71.90
N ARG A 862 -11.41 61.86 -72.30
CA ARG A 862 -10.81 62.73 -73.32
C ARG A 862 -10.93 62.19 -74.75
N GLY A 863 -11.33 60.94 -74.93
CA GLY A 863 -11.42 60.29 -76.24
C GLY A 863 -10.11 59.70 -76.78
N ASP A 864 -9.03 59.75 -76.00
CA ASP A 864 -7.74 59.15 -76.33
C ASP A 864 -7.86 57.61 -76.40
N LYS A 865 -7.31 57.00 -77.47
CA LYS A 865 -7.33 55.54 -77.67
C LYS A 865 -6.08 54.81 -77.18
N GLU A 866 -5.01 55.56 -76.90
CA GLU A 866 -3.71 55.01 -76.51
C GLU A 866 -3.39 55.35 -75.05
N PHE A 867 -3.07 54.33 -74.25
CA PHE A 867 -2.57 54.51 -72.90
C PHE A 867 -1.05 54.63 -72.91
N ASN A 868 -0.49 55.44 -72.00
CA ASN A 868 0.96 55.49 -71.81
C ASN A 868 1.51 54.07 -71.50
N PRO A 869 2.67 53.64 -72.06
CA PRO A 869 3.19 52.27 -71.93
C PRO A 869 3.44 51.79 -70.49
N VAL A 870 3.52 52.70 -69.51
CA VAL A 870 3.58 52.35 -68.08
C VAL A 870 2.26 51.74 -67.57
N TYR A 871 1.11 52.23 -68.04
CA TYR A 871 -0.22 51.76 -67.60
C TYR A 871 -0.45 50.25 -67.79
N PRO A 872 -0.31 49.67 -69.01
CA PRO A 872 -0.49 48.23 -69.20
C PRO A 872 0.60 47.41 -68.50
N LEU A 873 1.79 47.98 -68.27
CA LEU A 873 2.89 47.31 -67.57
C LEU A 873 2.61 47.17 -66.06
N ILE A 874 2.15 48.23 -65.38
CA ILE A 874 1.70 48.15 -63.98
C ILE A 874 0.50 47.17 -63.88
N LEU A 875 -0.47 47.25 -64.80
CA LEU A 875 -1.63 46.37 -64.79
C LEU A 875 -1.24 44.89 -64.90
N ARG A 876 -0.35 44.55 -65.85
CA ARG A 876 0.14 43.17 -66.03
C ARG A 876 0.91 42.65 -64.81
N LEU A 877 1.82 43.46 -64.24
CA LEU A 877 2.67 43.04 -63.11
C LEU A 877 1.90 42.97 -61.79
N GLY A 878 0.85 43.77 -61.61
CA GLY A 878 -0.01 43.69 -60.42
C GLY A 878 -1.06 42.57 -60.51
N SER A 879 -1.59 42.28 -61.70
CA SER A 879 -2.58 41.21 -61.87
C SER A 879 -2.07 39.80 -61.51
N SER A 880 -0.75 39.56 -61.57
CA SER A 880 -0.14 38.31 -61.10
C SER A 880 -0.19 38.10 -59.57
N LEU A 881 -0.59 39.10 -58.77
CA LEU A 881 -0.97 38.90 -57.37
C LEU A 881 -2.37 38.25 -57.26
N SER A 882 -3.34 38.73 -58.05
CA SER A 882 -4.71 38.22 -58.01
C SER A 882 -4.86 36.77 -58.48
N ASP A 883 -3.98 36.27 -59.36
CA ASP A 883 -3.99 34.88 -59.79
C ASP A 883 -3.31 33.92 -58.79
N ASN A 884 -2.54 34.45 -57.82
CA ASN A 884 -1.77 33.66 -56.85
C ASN A 884 -2.40 33.62 -55.44
N SER A 885 -3.60 34.17 -55.24
CA SER A 885 -4.25 34.11 -53.93
C SER A 885 -4.66 32.66 -53.58
N PRO A 886 -4.13 32.04 -52.51
CA PRO A 886 -4.57 30.71 -52.11
C PRO A 886 -6.04 30.77 -51.66
N VAL A 887 -6.85 29.84 -52.17
CA VAL A 887 -8.24 29.66 -51.72
C VAL A 887 -8.21 29.43 -50.20
N PRO A 888 -8.95 30.22 -49.40
CA PRO A 888 -8.96 30.03 -47.95
C PRO A 888 -9.68 28.72 -47.63
N GLN A 889 -8.91 27.70 -47.25
CA GLN A 889 -9.47 26.54 -46.55
C GLN A 889 -10.08 27.06 -45.24
N ARG A 890 -11.40 26.93 -45.12
CA ARG A 890 -12.13 27.21 -43.88
C ARG A 890 -11.78 26.15 -42.82
N PRO A 891 -11.89 26.50 -41.52
CA PRO A 891 -11.60 25.60 -40.41
C PRO A 891 -12.52 24.37 -40.38
#